data_AF-A0A6B2UQU7-F1
#
_entry.id   AF-A0A6B2UQU7-F1
#
_cell.length_a   1.000
_cell.length_b   1.000
_cell.length_c   1.000
_cell.angle_alpha   90.00
_cell.angle_beta   90.00
_cell.angle_gamma   90.00
#
_symmetry.space_group_name_H-M   'P 1'
#
loop_
_entity.id
_entity.type
_entity.pdbx_description
1 polymer ?
#
loop_
_entity_poly.entity_id
_entity_poly.type
_entity_poly.pdbx_seq_one_letter_code
_entity_poly.pdbx_strand_id
1 'polypeptide(L)'
;MAGGLAGLVGAGLVGGPVAEAAGLDLVDLARQKPVPTAAAKTHGLHVKDETRGRAWKAPKVAWPKAGVAAVTLPETARTRVKADGLPVGMQRATAKAGPSKADVQLLDRETTRRMGIEGMVLAVRPTSGAAGKANVQVDYSAIRGAYGADWASRLTLKQLPDCVLDAPDSVHCGTGKTLDSVVNDTAAGTVSGVVALGKAAVHAQSDPVEAAPSTARSATGLSATSGTVLLAATASASGASGDFGATSLAPSSNWSAGGSNGGFSWSYDIDTPEVPGGVEPELSLGYNSQSVDGRTAATNNQANWIGDGWSMEPGYIERRYTSCSDDVKDGNGTDKSGDQCWKSDNAVLNLGGQSNVLVKDDTSGEWHLESDDGTKIAKLSSTDRGNGDNDGEYWRVTTPDGTRYYFGYNRLPGWSTGKPETNSTWNTPVFGNQKGEPCHADAYKDSWCQQAWRWNLDYVVDPHDDAMAYYWQKETNFYGRNVNPDTGASTGTTYDRGGWLDHVDYGLRSDTVYSKKAAAKVAFTTSERCLSDCGTFDSAHAKNWPDVPFDRYCKSGEECKDRYSPSFWTRKRLTKIDTSVLVGDAYKPVDSWALAHQFPSTGDGSSPALWLASIQRTGHTGTGDVTLPKVTFKGQQLANRVEGATTGGRPDPVPPLVRYRVYAVNTESGSTLGVTYSAPDCKPGDMPKPESNTRRCYPVIWSPPDSPGAEYEPYLDWFHSYVVTQILESDNTGGAP
;
A
#
# COMPACT_ATOMS: atom_id res chain seq x y z
N MET A 1 -102.05 -10.97 -17.19
CA MET A 1 -102.72 -10.78 -18.50
C MET A 1 -101.67 -11.12 -19.56
N ALA A 2 -101.74 -12.34 -20.08
CA ALA A 2 -102.21 -12.65 -21.45
C ALA A 2 -101.06 -12.42 -22.47
N GLY A 3 -100.56 -13.42 -23.20
CA GLY A 3 -100.91 -14.84 -23.30
C GLY A 3 -100.32 -15.43 -24.59
N GLY A 4 -100.04 -16.73 -24.57
CA GLY A 4 -99.97 -17.66 -25.72
C GLY A 4 -98.84 -17.45 -26.74
N LEU A 5 -98.38 -18.42 -27.52
CA LEU A 5 -98.70 -19.83 -27.77
C LEU A 5 -97.53 -20.29 -28.70
N ALA A 6 -96.78 -21.35 -28.42
CA ALA A 6 -97.02 -22.75 -28.85
C ALA A 6 -96.19 -23.23 -30.07
N GLY A 7 -95.60 -24.42 -29.89
CA GLY A 7 -95.29 -25.42 -30.92
C GLY A 7 -93.87 -25.35 -31.51
N LEU A 8 -93.15 -26.44 -31.80
CA LEU A 8 -93.37 -27.89 -31.60
C LEU A 8 -92.06 -28.60 -32.06
N VAL A 9 -91.56 -29.51 -31.21
CA VAL A 9 -90.84 -30.78 -31.44
C VAL A 9 -90.08 -31.05 -32.76
N GLY A 10 -88.83 -31.52 -32.65
CA GLY A 10 -88.13 -32.31 -33.69
C GLY A 10 -86.72 -32.78 -33.28
N ALA A 11 -86.60 -34.02 -32.85
CA ALA A 11 -85.44 -34.66 -32.23
C ALA A 11 -84.25 -34.99 -33.17
N GLY A 12 -83.03 -35.10 -32.61
CA GLY A 12 -81.88 -35.69 -33.30
C GLY A 12 -80.56 -35.76 -32.52
N LEU A 13 -80.44 -36.77 -31.65
CA LEU A 13 -79.26 -37.64 -31.42
C LEU A 13 -77.92 -37.08 -30.84
N VAL A 14 -77.64 -37.59 -29.62
CA VAL A 14 -76.35 -38.06 -29.03
C VAL A 14 -75.23 -37.05 -28.74
N GLY A 15 -74.96 -36.85 -27.44
CA GLY A 15 -73.69 -36.37 -26.90
C GLY A 15 -73.84 -35.50 -25.64
N GLY A 16 -73.53 -36.07 -24.46
CA GLY A 16 -73.70 -35.46 -23.13
C GLY A 16 -72.76 -34.28 -22.79
N PRO A 17 -72.76 -33.85 -21.51
CA PRO A 17 -72.76 -32.44 -21.12
C PRO A 17 -71.38 -31.81 -21.28
N VAL A 18 -71.31 -30.71 -22.03
CA VAL A 18 -70.21 -29.76 -21.85
C VAL A 18 -70.61 -28.91 -20.65
N ALA A 19 -70.06 -29.26 -19.50
CA ALA A 19 -70.10 -28.40 -18.33
C ALA A 19 -69.51 -27.03 -18.73
N GLU A 20 -70.33 -26.02 -18.50
CA GLU A 20 -70.04 -24.60 -18.58
C GLU A 20 -68.83 -24.28 -17.70
N ALA A 21 -67.64 -24.18 -18.30
CA ALA A 21 -66.58 -23.36 -17.74
C ALA A 21 -66.77 -21.98 -18.36
N ALA A 22 -67.21 -21.03 -17.53
CA ALA A 22 -67.32 -19.63 -17.89
C ALA A 22 -66.06 -19.18 -18.63
N GLY A 23 -66.22 -18.85 -19.92
CA GLY A 23 -65.21 -18.15 -20.68
C GLY A 23 -65.07 -16.76 -20.06
N LEU A 24 -64.09 -16.60 -19.18
CA LEU A 24 -63.53 -15.28 -18.92
C LEU A 24 -62.96 -14.83 -20.26
N ASP A 25 -63.64 -13.89 -20.92
CA ASP A 25 -63.04 -13.08 -21.97
C ASP A 25 -61.79 -12.46 -21.36
N LEU A 26 -60.62 -13.03 -21.70
CA LEU A 26 -59.37 -12.36 -21.49
C LEU A 26 -59.49 -11.06 -22.30
N VAL A 27 -59.54 -9.95 -21.57
CA VAL A 27 -59.46 -8.60 -22.14
C VAL A 27 -58.38 -8.64 -23.20
N ASP A 28 -58.77 -8.39 -24.46
CA ASP A 28 -57.83 -8.28 -25.57
C ASP A 28 -56.68 -7.40 -25.08
N LEU A 29 -55.51 -8.01 -24.84
CA LEU A 29 -54.33 -7.30 -24.38
C LEU A 29 -54.08 -6.23 -25.44
N ALA A 30 -54.35 -4.97 -25.07
CA ALA A 30 -54.16 -3.84 -25.94
C ALA A 30 -52.74 -3.96 -26.50
N ARG A 31 -52.63 -4.31 -27.79
CA ARG A 31 -51.33 -4.46 -28.46
C ARG A 31 -50.63 -3.13 -28.28
N GLN A 32 -49.67 -3.08 -27.37
CA GLN A 32 -48.87 -1.89 -27.15
C GLN A 32 -48.24 -1.56 -28.50
N LYS A 33 -48.53 -0.36 -29.03
CA LYS A 33 -47.88 0.10 -30.24
C LYS A 33 -46.37 0.08 -29.96
N PRO A 34 -45.56 -0.68 -30.72
CA PRO A 34 -44.12 -0.67 -30.55
C PRO A 34 -43.63 0.77 -30.61
N VAL A 35 -42.85 1.19 -29.62
CA VAL A 35 -42.19 2.49 -29.68
C VAL A 35 -41.31 2.48 -30.94
N PRO A 36 -41.38 3.50 -31.81
CA PRO A 36 -40.50 3.57 -32.97
C PRO A 36 -39.04 3.48 -32.50
N THR A 37 -38.35 2.40 -32.84
CA THR A 37 -36.92 2.24 -32.58
C THR A 37 -36.15 2.70 -33.81
N ALA A 38 -35.05 3.42 -33.58
CA ALA A 38 -34.04 3.63 -34.59
C ALA A 38 -32.91 2.62 -34.34
N ALA A 39 -32.24 2.16 -35.40
CA ALA A 39 -30.99 1.43 -35.23
C ALA A 39 -30.03 2.31 -34.43
N ALA A 40 -29.61 1.84 -33.25
CA ALA A 40 -28.57 2.52 -32.50
C ALA A 40 -27.31 2.54 -33.36
N LYS A 41 -26.70 3.71 -33.54
CA LYS A 41 -25.38 3.78 -34.17
C LYS A 41 -24.42 3.02 -33.26
N THR A 42 -23.95 1.87 -33.73
CA THR A 42 -22.95 1.09 -33.01
C THR A 42 -21.65 1.89 -32.94
N HIS A 43 -21.13 2.05 -31.74
CA HIS A 43 -19.81 2.63 -31.50
C HIS A 43 -18.97 1.54 -30.86
N GLY A 44 -17.92 1.09 -31.53
CA GLY A 44 -16.98 0.16 -30.92
C GLY A 44 -16.17 0.85 -29.83
N LEU A 45 -15.93 0.16 -28.71
CA LEU A 45 -14.91 0.52 -27.74
C LEU A 45 -13.53 0.27 -28.36
N HIS A 46 -13.09 1.19 -29.23
CA HIS A 46 -11.77 1.15 -29.86
C HIS A 46 -10.70 1.86 -29.01
N VAL A 47 -10.83 1.80 -27.68
CA VAL A 47 -9.76 2.26 -26.78
C VAL A 47 -8.71 1.16 -26.72
N LYS A 48 -7.44 1.55 -26.86
CA LYS A 48 -6.31 0.62 -26.75
C LYS A 48 -6.17 0.20 -25.29
N ASP A 49 -6.08 -1.10 -25.04
CA ASP A 49 -5.64 -1.59 -23.73
C ASP A 49 -4.18 -1.20 -23.52
N GLU A 50 -3.96 -0.23 -22.64
CA GLU A 50 -2.63 0.32 -22.40
C GLU A 50 -1.80 -0.59 -21.50
N THR A 51 -2.43 -1.51 -20.76
CA THR A 51 -1.69 -2.54 -19.98
C THR A 51 -1.02 -3.57 -20.90
N ARG A 52 -1.65 -3.83 -22.05
CA ARG A 52 -1.18 -4.83 -23.02
C ARG A 52 0.14 -4.41 -23.66
N GLY A 53 1.11 -5.33 -23.60
CA GLY A 53 2.43 -5.12 -24.22
C GLY A 53 3.35 -4.18 -23.42
N ARG A 54 2.95 -3.76 -22.22
CA ARG A 54 3.76 -2.93 -21.31
C ARG A 54 4.32 -3.70 -20.13
N ALA A 55 4.44 -5.03 -20.23
CA ALA A 55 5.00 -5.85 -19.16
C ALA A 55 6.35 -5.29 -18.69
N TRP A 56 6.43 -4.95 -17.41
CA TRP A 56 7.64 -4.46 -16.80
C TRP A 56 8.72 -5.54 -16.84
N LYS A 57 9.93 -5.12 -17.21
CA LYS A 57 11.11 -5.97 -17.20
C LYS A 57 12.04 -5.44 -16.14
N ALA A 58 12.74 -6.36 -15.47
CA ALA A 58 13.78 -5.98 -14.51
C ALA A 58 14.72 -4.96 -15.17
N PRO A 59 14.91 -3.77 -14.56
CA PRO A 59 15.69 -2.71 -15.16
C PRO A 59 17.16 -3.12 -15.27
N LYS A 60 17.85 -2.58 -16.28
CA LYS A 60 19.31 -2.69 -16.37
C LYS A 60 19.90 -1.73 -15.34
N VAL A 61 20.56 -2.29 -14.34
CA VAL A 61 21.20 -1.54 -13.25
C VAL A 61 22.70 -1.63 -13.45
N ALA A 62 23.34 -0.47 -13.64
CA ALA A 62 24.79 -0.36 -13.80
C ALA A 62 25.34 0.55 -12.71
N TRP A 63 25.90 -0.06 -11.67
CA TRP A 63 26.54 0.70 -10.60
C TRP A 63 27.78 1.43 -11.13
N PRO A 64 27.94 2.72 -10.83
CA PRO A 64 29.14 3.47 -11.21
C PRO A 64 30.40 2.87 -10.58
N LYS A 65 31.53 2.97 -11.28
CA LYS A 65 32.82 2.53 -10.73
C LYS A 65 33.29 3.53 -9.67
N ALA A 66 33.87 3.01 -8.59
CA ALA A 66 34.58 3.82 -7.63
C ALA A 66 35.75 4.57 -8.31
N GLY A 67 36.08 5.74 -7.79
CA GLY A 67 37.14 6.58 -8.35
C GLY A 67 37.20 7.96 -7.71
N VAL A 68 38.24 8.71 -8.05
CA VAL A 68 38.52 10.05 -7.53
C VAL A 68 38.66 11.02 -8.69
N ALA A 69 38.10 12.21 -8.54
CA ALA A 69 38.21 13.28 -9.53
C ALA A 69 38.32 14.65 -8.85
N ALA A 70 39.24 15.48 -9.35
CA ALA A 70 39.38 16.86 -8.93
C ALA A 70 38.38 17.75 -9.70
N VAL A 71 37.68 18.62 -8.98
CA VAL A 71 36.70 19.56 -9.54
C VAL A 71 37.18 20.99 -9.28
N THR A 72 37.27 21.80 -10.33
CA THR A 72 37.53 23.24 -10.21
C THR A 72 36.21 23.99 -10.28
N LEU A 73 35.89 24.75 -9.24
CA LEU A 73 34.62 25.45 -9.07
C LEU A 73 34.75 26.94 -9.46
N PRO A 74 34.07 27.38 -10.54
CA PRO A 74 34.05 28.79 -10.96
C PRO A 74 33.58 29.70 -9.82
N GLU A 75 33.96 30.98 -9.87
CA GLU A 75 33.49 31.97 -8.88
C GLU A 75 31.97 32.22 -8.96
N THR A 76 31.33 31.85 -10.07
CA THR A 76 29.88 31.95 -10.26
C THR A 76 29.16 30.83 -9.53
N ALA A 77 28.15 31.17 -8.71
CA ALA A 77 27.25 30.19 -8.09
C ALA A 77 26.11 29.72 -9.01
N ARG A 78 26.30 29.74 -10.33
CA ARG A 78 25.30 29.28 -11.32
C ARG A 78 25.75 28.08 -12.14
N THR A 79 27.04 27.77 -12.12
CA THR A 79 27.62 26.74 -12.99
C THR A 79 27.92 25.50 -12.17
N ARG A 80 27.24 24.40 -12.49
CA ARG A 80 27.57 23.07 -11.96
C ARG A 80 28.68 22.46 -12.79
N VAL A 81 29.72 21.94 -12.12
CA VAL A 81 30.85 21.26 -12.74
C VAL A 81 30.77 19.78 -12.40
N LYS A 82 30.80 18.93 -13.42
CA LYS A 82 30.80 17.48 -13.26
C LYS A 82 32.20 17.00 -12.85
N ALA A 83 32.25 16.03 -11.94
CA ALA A 83 33.46 15.30 -11.61
C ALA A 83 33.76 14.27 -12.71
N ASP A 84 34.94 14.37 -13.33
CA ASP A 84 35.29 13.53 -14.48
C ASP A 84 35.23 12.04 -14.13
N GLY A 85 34.51 11.27 -14.95
CA GLY A 85 34.32 9.83 -14.74
C GLY A 85 33.38 9.43 -13.60
N LEU A 86 32.89 10.39 -12.80
CA LEU A 86 31.98 10.16 -11.68
C LEU A 86 30.57 10.72 -11.97
N PRO A 87 29.52 10.13 -11.38
CA PRO A 87 28.15 10.62 -11.49
C PRO A 87 27.86 11.73 -10.46
N VAL A 88 28.82 12.64 -10.24
CA VAL A 88 28.72 13.68 -9.22
C VAL A 88 28.95 15.05 -9.87
N GLY A 89 28.11 16.01 -9.54
CA GLY A 89 28.27 17.41 -9.93
C GLY A 89 28.35 18.32 -8.71
N MET A 90 29.26 19.28 -8.75
CA MET A 90 29.45 20.26 -7.68
C MET A 90 29.28 21.69 -8.16
N GLN A 91 28.79 22.55 -7.27
CA GLN A 91 28.58 23.97 -7.51
C GLN A 91 28.79 24.74 -6.21
N ARG A 92 29.31 25.96 -6.27
CA ARG A 92 29.32 26.85 -5.08
C ARG A 92 27.89 27.23 -4.72
N ALA A 93 27.53 27.18 -3.44
CA ALA A 93 26.22 27.65 -3.00
C ALA A 93 26.09 29.19 -3.08
N THR A 94 27.20 29.93 -2.97
CA THR A 94 27.23 31.39 -2.99
C THR A 94 28.40 31.88 -3.84
N ALA A 95 28.18 32.92 -4.67
CA ALA A 95 29.19 33.41 -5.59
C ALA A 95 30.40 33.94 -4.82
N LYS A 96 31.61 33.64 -5.31
CA LYS A 96 32.90 34.01 -4.70
C LYS A 96 33.15 33.47 -3.27
N ALA A 97 32.25 32.64 -2.72
CA ALA A 97 32.39 32.04 -1.39
C ALA A 97 32.54 30.51 -1.47
N GLY A 98 33.29 29.91 -0.54
CA GLY A 98 33.56 28.47 -0.49
C GLY A 98 34.81 28.00 -1.27
N PRO A 99 34.94 26.69 -1.52
CA PRO A 99 36.12 26.12 -2.16
C PRO A 99 36.22 26.44 -3.65
N SER A 100 37.43 26.71 -4.14
CA SER A 100 37.75 26.88 -5.58
C SER A 100 38.16 25.59 -6.25
N LYS A 101 38.64 24.61 -5.47
CA LYS A 101 38.89 23.24 -5.92
C LYS A 101 38.50 22.26 -4.83
N ALA A 102 37.98 21.10 -5.22
CA ALA A 102 37.68 20.00 -4.32
C ALA A 102 37.94 18.66 -5.01
N ASP A 103 38.39 17.67 -4.25
CA ASP A 103 38.42 16.28 -4.69
C ASP A 103 37.08 15.63 -4.33
N VAL A 104 36.56 14.85 -5.27
CA VAL A 104 35.35 14.03 -5.09
C VAL A 104 35.75 12.59 -5.30
N GLN A 105 35.42 11.73 -4.34
CA GLN A 105 35.64 10.31 -4.42
C GLN A 105 34.33 9.55 -4.26
N LEU A 106 34.04 8.64 -5.17
CA LEU A 106 32.95 7.69 -5.05
C LEU A 106 33.49 6.38 -4.48
N LEU A 107 32.88 5.88 -3.40
CA LEU A 107 33.25 4.60 -2.79
C LEU A 107 32.61 3.43 -3.53
N ASP A 108 33.24 2.24 -3.45
CA ASP A 108 32.72 1.05 -4.10
C ASP A 108 31.52 0.45 -3.35
N ARG A 109 30.78 -0.42 -4.07
CA ARG A 109 29.54 -0.99 -3.56
C ARG A 109 29.76 -1.93 -2.38
N GLU A 110 30.90 -2.60 -2.29
CA GLU A 110 31.19 -3.48 -1.16
C GLU A 110 31.40 -2.66 0.11
N THR A 111 32.15 -1.56 0.04
CA THR A 111 32.33 -0.61 1.13
C THR A 111 31.00 -0.05 1.62
N THR A 112 30.14 0.44 0.72
CA THR A 112 28.83 0.99 1.13
C THR A 112 27.94 -0.04 1.84
N ARG A 113 28.00 -1.32 1.42
CA ARG A 113 27.26 -2.40 2.09
C ARG A 113 27.81 -2.70 3.48
N ARG A 114 29.13 -2.68 3.66
CA ARG A 114 29.76 -2.83 5.00
C ARG A 114 29.38 -1.69 5.94
N MET A 115 29.05 -0.51 5.42
CA MET A 115 28.50 0.61 6.18
C MET A 115 27.00 0.45 6.51
N GLY A 116 26.32 -0.57 5.96
CA GLY A 116 24.87 -0.73 6.09
C GLY A 116 24.04 0.14 5.15
N ILE A 117 24.66 0.74 4.12
CA ILE A 117 24.01 1.70 3.21
C ILE A 117 23.63 1.03 1.90
N GLU A 118 22.33 1.06 1.57
CA GLU A 118 21.78 0.59 0.29
C GLU A 118 21.71 1.73 -0.74
N GLY A 119 22.87 2.25 -1.11
CA GLY A 119 22.99 3.43 -1.96
C GLY A 119 24.42 3.76 -2.35
N MET A 120 24.66 5.03 -2.70
CA MET A 120 25.99 5.55 -3.05
C MET A 120 26.56 6.36 -1.90
N VAL A 121 27.85 6.20 -1.62
CA VAL A 121 28.58 7.04 -0.66
C VAL A 121 29.70 7.75 -1.39
N LEU A 122 29.78 9.08 -1.21
CA LEU A 122 30.86 9.89 -1.75
C LEU A 122 31.56 10.69 -0.66
N ALA A 123 32.84 10.94 -0.88
CA ALA A 123 33.68 11.78 -0.03
C ALA A 123 34.06 13.05 -0.79
N VAL A 124 33.88 14.20 -0.16
CA VAL A 124 34.19 15.51 -0.74
C VAL A 124 35.20 16.21 0.16
N ARG A 125 36.34 16.63 -0.41
CA ARG A 125 37.38 17.34 0.34
C ARG A 125 37.87 18.59 -0.41
N PRO A 126 37.78 19.79 0.17
CA PRO A 126 38.28 21.00 -0.47
C PRO A 126 39.82 21.01 -0.53
N THR A 127 40.37 21.32 -1.71
CA THR A 127 41.83 21.38 -1.97
C THR A 127 42.33 22.80 -2.24
N SER A 128 41.44 23.76 -2.52
CA SER A 128 41.77 25.18 -2.58
C SER A 128 40.55 26.06 -2.26
N GLY A 129 40.80 27.30 -1.85
CA GLY A 129 39.75 28.29 -1.55
C GLY A 129 39.38 28.39 -0.07
N ALA A 130 38.38 29.22 0.22
CA ALA A 130 37.89 29.48 1.58
C ALA A 130 36.89 28.40 2.02
N ALA A 131 36.65 28.32 3.34
CA ALA A 131 35.51 27.55 3.86
C ALA A 131 34.19 28.12 3.32
N GLY A 132 33.18 27.25 3.16
CA GLY A 132 31.85 27.68 2.72
C GLY A 132 30.97 26.54 2.25
N LYS A 133 29.76 26.88 1.81
CA LYS A 133 28.77 25.90 1.35
C LYS A 133 28.95 25.56 -0.14
N ALA A 134 28.82 24.28 -0.48
CA ALA A 134 28.75 23.77 -1.84
C ALA A 134 27.47 22.97 -2.04
N ASN A 135 26.85 23.08 -3.19
CA ASN A 135 25.78 22.18 -3.60
C ASN A 135 26.40 20.97 -4.31
N VAL A 136 26.11 19.78 -3.78
CA VAL A 136 26.53 18.50 -4.35
C VAL A 136 25.31 17.83 -4.94
N GLN A 137 25.44 17.33 -6.17
CA GLN A 137 24.41 16.57 -6.87
C GLN A 137 24.96 15.20 -7.24
N VAL A 138 24.18 14.16 -6.99
CA VAL A 138 24.45 12.78 -7.37
C VAL A 138 23.46 12.39 -8.47
N ASP A 139 23.98 11.94 -9.60
CA ASP A 139 23.22 11.36 -10.70
C ASP A 139 23.05 9.86 -10.45
N TYR A 140 21.81 9.45 -10.20
CA TYR A 140 21.45 8.06 -9.94
C TYR A 140 20.75 7.40 -11.14
N SER A 141 20.70 8.04 -12.30
CA SER A 141 19.95 7.57 -13.48
C SER A 141 20.30 6.12 -13.88
N ALA A 142 21.58 5.74 -13.77
CA ALA A 142 22.07 4.39 -14.08
C ALA A 142 21.65 3.30 -13.07
N ILE A 143 21.19 3.71 -11.88
CA ILE A 143 20.79 2.82 -10.78
C ILE A 143 19.36 3.03 -10.29
N ARG A 144 18.57 3.90 -10.95
CA ARG A 144 17.21 4.26 -10.52
C ARG A 144 16.27 3.07 -10.25
N GLY A 145 16.52 1.94 -10.92
CA GLY A 145 15.75 0.70 -10.80
C GLY A 145 16.37 -0.36 -9.89
N ALA A 146 17.34 -0.02 -9.04
CA ALA A 146 18.10 -1.00 -8.25
C ALA A 146 17.25 -1.78 -7.23
N TYR A 147 16.19 -1.17 -6.68
CA TYR A 147 15.44 -1.73 -5.54
C TYR A 147 13.91 -1.81 -5.72
N GLY A 148 13.38 -1.45 -6.89
CA GLY A 148 11.93 -1.38 -7.10
C GLY A 148 11.23 -0.40 -6.15
N ALA A 149 9.90 -0.51 -6.02
CA ALA A 149 9.09 0.24 -5.06
C ALA A 149 9.40 1.75 -4.98
N ASP A 150 9.53 2.37 -6.16
CA ASP A 150 9.82 3.80 -6.30
C ASP A 150 11.05 4.27 -5.51
N TRP A 151 12.04 3.40 -5.30
CA TRP A 151 13.29 3.69 -4.57
C TRP A 151 13.92 5.02 -5.00
N ALA A 152 13.97 5.29 -6.31
CA ALA A 152 14.49 6.54 -6.85
C ALA A 152 13.76 7.79 -6.32
N SER A 153 12.43 7.72 -6.11
CA SER A 153 11.63 8.84 -5.57
C SER A 153 11.85 9.08 -4.08
N ARG A 154 12.36 8.06 -3.37
CA ARG A 154 12.62 8.06 -1.92
C ARG A 154 14.06 8.44 -1.58
N LEU A 155 14.90 8.68 -2.59
CA LEU A 155 16.29 9.06 -2.41
C LEU A 155 16.43 10.41 -1.69
N THR A 156 17.32 10.42 -0.71
CA THR A 156 17.78 11.54 0.12
C THR A 156 19.29 11.72 -0.04
N LEU A 157 19.82 12.86 0.42
CA LEU A 157 21.25 13.07 0.62
C LEU A 157 21.55 13.45 2.08
N LYS A 158 22.28 12.59 2.80
CA LYS A 158 22.67 12.79 4.22
C LYS A 158 24.19 12.91 4.36
N GLN A 159 24.65 13.70 5.31
CA GLN A 159 26.06 13.73 5.72
C GLN A 159 26.33 12.63 6.75
N LEU A 160 27.29 11.75 6.49
CA LEU A 160 27.69 10.69 7.41
C LEU A 160 28.82 11.16 8.34
N PRO A 161 28.92 10.61 9.56
CA PRO A 161 30.12 10.79 10.40
C PRO A 161 31.26 9.89 9.89
N ASP A 162 32.51 10.31 10.08
CA ASP A 162 33.69 9.59 9.56
C ASP A 162 33.83 8.15 10.08
N CYS A 163 33.35 7.91 11.31
CA CYS A 163 33.36 6.60 11.96
C CYS A 163 32.64 5.50 11.18
N VAL A 164 31.80 5.82 10.19
CA VAL A 164 31.12 4.81 9.36
C VAL A 164 32.11 3.97 8.54
N LEU A 165 33.30 4.51 8.26
CA LEU A 165 34.39 3.77 7.61
C LEU A 165 35.06 2.79 8.59
N ASP A 166 35.25 3.21 9.85
CA ASP A 166 36.09 2.51 10.81
C ASP A 166 35.31 1.52 11.67
N ALA A 167 34.25 1.98 12.30
CA ALA A 167 33.44 1.21 13.23
C ALA A 167 31.96 1.57 13.02
N PRO A 168 31.37 1.22 11.86
CA PRO A 168 29.98 1.52 11.58
C PRO A 168 29.07 0.91 12.64
N ASP A 169 29.40 -0.27 13.19
CA ASP A 169 28.68 -0.97 14.27
C ASP A 169 28.98 -0.43 15.67
N SER A 170 29.76 0.64 15.79
CA SER A 170 30.03 1.26 17.08
C SER A 170 28.83 2.07 17.55
N VAL A 171 28.49 1.90 18.82
CA VAL A 171 27.58 2.77 19.60
C VAL A 171 28.12 4.20 19.81
N HIS A 172 29.08 4.63 19.01
CA HIS A 172 29.58 6.01 18.97
C HIS A 172 29.52 6.59 17.55
N CYS A 173 28.89 5.87 16.61
CA CYS A 173 28.82 6.26 15.21
C CYS A 173 27.41 6.69 14.80
N GLY A 174 27.13 7.98 14.95
CA GLY A 174 25.83 8.60 14.70
C GLY A 174 25.17 8.25 13.35
N THR A 175 23.86 8.49 13.28
CA THR A 175 23.01 8.18 12.10
C THR A 175 23.27 9.09 10.89
N GLY A 176 24.15 10.07 11.02
CA GLY A 176 24.36 11.13 10.05
C GLY A 176 23.42 12.32 10.26
N LYS A 177 23.71 13.41 9.57
CA LYS A 177 22.93 14.66 9.60
C LYS A 177 22.24 14.85 8.27
N THR A 178 20.96 15.15 8.30
CA THR A 178 20.22 15.59 7.12
C THR A 178 20.81 16.89 6.59
N LEU A 179 20.93 17.02 5.27
CA LEU A 179 21.43 18.24 4.65
C LEU A 179 20.32 19.29 4.49
N ASP A 180 20.73 20.56 4.43
CA ASP A 180 19.83 21.64 4.06
C ASP A 180 19.44 21.52 2.57
N SER A 181 18.18 21.88 2.25
CA SER A 181 17.70 22.04 0.87
C SER A 181 17.92 20.81 -0.01
N VAL A 182 17.63 19.61 0.51
CA VAL A 182 17.68 18.39 -0.31
C VAL A 182 16.58 18.43 -1.37
N VAL A 183 16.96 18.25 -2.62
CA VAL A 183 16.05 18.19 -3.77
C VAL A 183 16.33 16.91 -4.54
N ASN A 184 15.32 16.04 -4.64
CA ASN A 184 15.34 14.84 -5.45
C ASN A 184 14.54 15.07 -6.74
N ASP A 185 15.23 15.29 -7.86
CA ASP A 185 14.64 15.43 -9.19
C ASP A 185 14.54 14.06 -9.86
N THR A 186 13.36 13.45 -9.76
CA THR A 186 13.07 12.11 -10.29
C THR A 186 13.01 12.04 -11.81
N ALA A 187 12.73 13.18 -12.47
CA ALA A 187 12.72 13.29 -13.92
C ALA A 187 14.15 13.31 -14.47
N ALA A 188 15.03 14.12 -13.87
CA ALA A 188 16.45 14.18 -14.23
C ALA A 188 17.25 12.97 -13.70
N GLY A 189 16.74 12.28 -12.68
CA GLY A 189 17.43 11.18 -12.02
C GLY A 189 18.58 11.66 -11.14
N THR A 190 18.38 12.78 -10.42
CA THR A 190 19.43 13.37 -9.58
C THR A 190 18.92 13.75 -8.19
N VAL A 191 19.76 13.57 -7.17
CA VAL A 191 19.52 14.09 -5.81
C VAL A 191 20.61 15.08 -5.47
N SER A 192 20.24 16.23 -4.91
CA SER A 192 21.19 17.28 -4.54
C SER A 192 20.93 17.84 -3.17
N GLY A 193 21.97 18.37 -2.53
CA GLY A 193 21.88 18.99 -1.21
C GLY A 193 23.03 19.96 -0.99
N VAL A 194 22.88 20.86 -0.02
CA VAL A 194 23.91 21.84 0.34
C VAL A 194 24.73 21.32 1.52
N VAL A 195 26.04 21.23 1.33
CA VAL A 195 27.00 20.77 2.34
C VAL A 195 27.95 21.90 2.73
N ALA A 196 28.25 22.03 4.02
CA ALA A 196 29.28 22.93 4.52
C ALA A 196 30.66 22.25 4.41
N LEU A 197 31.59 22.90 3.70
CA LEU A 197 32.96 22.42 3.53
C LEU A 197 33.93 23.35 4.28
N GLY A 198 34.91 22.74 4.94
CA GLY A 198 35.97 23.45 5.66
C GLY A 198 36.92 24.22 4.74
N LYS A 199 37.89 24.90 5.34
CA LYS A 199 38.99 25.52 4.58
C LYS A 199 39.86 24.40 3.99
N ALA A 200 40.35 24.61 2.77
CA ALA A 200 41.25 23.66 2.13
C ALA A 200 42.48 23.37 2.99
N ALA A 201 42.78 22.08 3.16
CA ALA A 201 44.01 21.65 3.83
C ALA A 201 45.21 21.97 2.93
N VAL A 202 46.25 22.57 3.50
CA VAL A 202 47.49 22.90 2.78
C VAL A 202 48.27 21.60 2.62
N HIS A 203 48.59 21.19 1.39
CA HIS A 203 49.35 19.97 1.04
C HIS A 203 48.61 18.61 1.13
N ALA A 204 47.35 18.51 0.66
CA ALA A 204 46.71 17.20 0.47
C ALA A 204 47.11 16.59 -0.88
N GLN A 205 47.94 15.53 -0.85
CA GLN A 205 48.36 14.76 -2.04
C GLN A 205 47.78 13.33 -2.07
N SER A 206 47.01 12.95 -1.03
CA SER A 206 46.30 11.67 -0.91
C SER A 206 44.85 11.78 -1.36
N ASP A 207 44.13 10.68 -1.51
CA ASP A 207 42.69 10.69 -1.81
C ASP A 207 41.85 11.12 -0.59
N PRO A 208 40.60 11.59 -0.75
CA PRO A 208 39.71 11.93 0.38
C PRO A 208 39.53 10.79 1.40
N VAL A 209 39.37 9.56 0.92
CA VAL A 209 39.28 8.32 1.67
C VAL A 209 40.35 7.37 1.14
N GLU A 210 41.20 6.88 2.05
CA GLU A 210 42.34 6.03 1.72
C GLU A 210 42.35 4.77 2.58
N ALA A 211 43.26 3.84 2.27
CA ALA A 211 43.45 2.64 3.07
C ALA A 211 43.78 3.03 4.52
N ALA A 212 43.05 2.44 5.47
CA ALA A 212 43.27 2.71 6.88
C ALA A 212 44.71 2.33 7.28
N PRO A 213 45.37 3.10 8.16
CA PRO A 213 46.67 2.73 8.70
C PRO A 213 46.61 1.32 9.32
N SER A 214 47.68 0.54 9.19
CA SER A 214 47.74 -0.82 9.77
C SER A 214 47.58 -0.85 11.30
N THR A 215 47.72 0.31 11.95
CA THR A 215 47.52 0.51 13.39
C THR A 215 46.09 0.89 13.77
N ALA A 216 45.23 1.23 12.80
CA ALA A 216 43.83 1.57 13.00
C ALA A 216 42.93 0.35 12.74
N ARG A 217 41.90 0.15 13.58
CA ARG A 217 40.85 -0.83 13.30
C ARG A 217 39.81 -0.18 12.39
N SER A 218 39.65 -0.73 11.19
CA SER A 218 38.62 -0.28 10.25
C SER A 218 37.84 -1.46 9.68
N ALA A 219 36.51 -1.44 9.83
CA ALA A 219 35.60 -2.46 9.32
C ALA A 219 35.54 -2.47 7.79
N THR A 220 35.73 -1.31 7.17
CA THR A 220 35.82 -1.18 5.71
C THR A 220 37.25 -1.30 5.18
N GLY A 221 38.26 -1.20 6.05
CA GLY A 221 39.67 -1.12 5.66
C GLY A 221 40.08 0.27 5.15
N LEU A 222 39.22 1.28 5.33
CA LEU A 222 39.40 2.64 4.87
C LEU A 222 39.27 3.64 6.02
N SER A 223 39.84 4.83 5.86
CA SER A 223 39.69 5.96 6.78
C SER A 223 39.55 7.28 6.03
N ALA A 224 38.79 8.24 6.58
CA ALA A 224 38.66 9.56 6.01
C ALA A 224 39.87 10.44 6.35
N THR A 225 40.41 11.13 5.36
CA THR A 225 41.48 12.11 5.56
C THR A 225 40.93 13.43 6.09
N SER A 226 41.77 14.24 6.75
CA SER A 226 41.36 15.50 7.37
C SER A 226 40.66 16.46 6.39
N GLY A 227 39.53 17.02 6.82
CA GLY A 227 38.73 17.97 6.03
C GLY A 227 37.79 17.31 5.01
N THR A 228 37.70 15.99 5.01
CA THR A 228 36.74 15.23 4.19
C THR A 228 35.34 15.29 4.79
N VAL A 229 34.34 15.35 3.93
CA VAL A 229 32.93 15.19 4.29
C VAL A 229 32.36 13.99 3.53
N LEU A 230 31.80 13.02 4.26
CA LEU A 230 31.12 11.87 3.70
C LEU A 230 29.63 12.18 3.49
N LEU A 231 29.11 11.82 2.32
CA LEU A 231 27.70 11.97 1.96
C LEU A 231 27.14 10.63 1.47
N ALA A 232 25.90 10.31 1.85
CA ALA A 232 25.17 9.14 1.40
C ALA A 232 23.94 9.53 0.61
N ALA A 233 23.82 9.01 -0.62
CA ALA A 233 22.58 8.97 -1.37
C ALA A 233 21.90 7.62 -1.14
N THR A 234 20.92 7.58 -0.23
CA THR A 234 20.19 6.39 0.23
C THR A 234 18.68 6.69 0.24
N ALA A 235 17.83 5.67 0.36
CA ALA A 235 16.38 5.84 0.33
C ALA A 235 15.76 5.80 1.73
N SER A 236 14.84 6.74 2.00
CA SER A 236 14.01 6.75 3.21
C SER A 236 12.73 5.92 3.03
N ALA A 237 11.92 5.72 4.08
CA ALA A 237 10.66 4.97 3.96
C ALA A 237 9.59 5.66 3.09
N SER A 238 9.65 6.99 3.00
CA SER A 238 8.74 7.81 2.20
C SER A 238 9.45 8.52 1.05
N GLY A 239 8.68 9.12 0.16
CA GLY A 239 9.16 9.95 -0.94
C GLY A 239 8.01 10.55 -1.73
N ALA A 240 8.35 11.23 -2.83
CA ALA A 240 7.37 11.93 -3.66
C ALA A 240 6.32 10.99 -4.30
N SER A 241 6.61 9.69 -4.41
CA SER A 241 5.70 8.69 -4.96
C SER A 241 4.94 7.86 -3.91
N GLY A 242 5.04 8.17 -2.62
CA GLY A 242 4.31 7.47 -1.55
C GLY A 242 5.12 7.23 -0.29
N ASP A 243 4.46 6.63 0.70
CA ASP A 243 4.99 6.42 2.04
C ASP A 243 4.82 4.97 2.50
N PHE A 244 5.93 4.23 2.65
CA PHE A 244 5.91 2.88 3.24
C PHE A 244 5.82 2.88 4.76
N GLY A 245 6.01 4.02 5.43
CA GLY A 245 5.69 4.21 6.84
C GLY A 245 4.19 4.25 7.12
N ALA A 246 3.36 4.52 6.10
CA ALA A 246 1.91 4.44 6.20
C ALA A 246 1.43 2.98 6.09
N THR A 247 0.41 2.62 6.88
CA THR A 247 -0.30 1.35 6.78
C THR A 247 -1.14 1.27 5.50
N SER A 248 -1.84 0.16 5.28
CA SER A 248 -2.70 0.00 4.10
C SER A 248 -4.05 0.74 4.18
N LEU A 249 -4.40 1.34 5.33
CA LEU A 249 -5.60 2.14 5.49
C LEU A 249 -5.44 3.50 4.80
N ALA A 250 -6.09 3.66 3.65
CA ALA A 250 -6.07 4.90 2.88
C ALA A 250 -7.19 5.86 3.32
N PRO A 251 -6.95 7.20 3.35
CA PRO A 251 -8.01 8.18 3.59
C PRO A 251 -9.18 8.11 2.58
N SER A 252 -8.89 7.71 1.34
CA SER A 252 -9.89 7.55 0.28
C SER A 252 -10.91 6.43 0.55
N SER A 253 -10.66 5.54 1.52
CA SER A 253 -11.62 4.51 1.92
C SER A 253 -12.94 5.11 2.46
N ASN A 254 -12.92 6.34 2.96
CA ASN A 254 -14.15 7.02 3.39
C ASN A 254 -14.95 7.62 2.22
N TRP A 255 -14.36 7.75 1.03
CA TRP A 255 -15.06 8.30 -0.14
C TRP A 255 -16.12 7.35 -0.70
N SER A 256 -16.04 6.05 -0.40
CA SER A 256 -17.04 5.04 -0.80
C SER A 256 -18.24 4.95 0.16
N ALA A 257 -18.14 5.47 1.38
CA ALA A 257 -19.22 5.41 2.37
C ALA A 257 -20.32 6.48 2.14
N GLY A 258 -20.07 7.51 1.32
CA GLY A 258 -20.91 8.71 1.22
C GLY A 258 -21.85 8.83 0.00
N GLY A 259 -22.01 7.80 -0.83
CA GLY A 259 -22.85 7.84 -2.05
C GLY A 259 -22.05 7.95 -3.37
N SER A 260 -22.70 8.38 -4.47
CA SER A 260 -22.11 8.38 -5.83
C SER A 260 -20.98 9.42 -5.96
N ASN A 261 -19.77 9.03 -5.53
CA ASN A 261 -18.53 9.80 -5.66
C ASN A 261 -18.03 9.94 -7.12
N GLY A 262 -18.86 9.54 -8.10
CA GLY A 262 -18.55 9.56 -9.52
C GLY A 262 -17.51 8.52 -9.95
N GLY A 263 -17.02 7.66 -9.06
CA GLY A 263 -16.09 6.58 -9.39
C GLY A 263 -16.72 5.43 -10.17
N PHE A 264 -15.87 4.63 -10.83
CA PHE A 264 -16.28 3.33 -11.35
C PHE A 264 -16.10 2.28 -10.25
N SER A 265 -17.20 1.63 -9.90
CA SER A 265 -17.21 0.48 -9.00
C SER A 265 -17.65 -0.77 -9.76
N TRP A 266 -16.99 -1.90 -9.50
CA TRP A 266 -17.34 -3.20 -10.06
C TRP A 266 -17.06 -4.29 -9.03
N SER A 267 -17.91 -5.31 -8.95
CA SER A 267 -17.72 -6.44 -8.05
C SER A 267 -17.76 -7.76 -8.81
N TYR A 268 -17.01 -8.73 -8.30
CA TYR A 268 -17.09 -10.12 -8.71
C TYR A 268 -17.28 -10.98 -7.47
N ASP A 269 -18.44 -11.60 -7.37
CA ASP A 269 -18.80 -12.41 -6.22
C ASP A 269 -18.08 -13.76 -6.27
N ILE A 270 -17.64 -14.22 -5.11
CA ILE A 270 -17.04 -15.53 -4.93
C ILE A 270 -18.11 -16.42 -4.29
N ASP A 271 -18.81 -17.19 -5.12
CA ASP A 271 -19.84 -18.12 -4.66
C ASP A 271 -19.26 -19.11 -3.65
N THR A 272 -19.72 -19.06 -2.40
CA THR A 272 -19.32 -20.04 -1.39
C THR A 272 -20.40 -21.11 -1.24
N PRO A 273 -20.03 -22.38 -1.04
CA PRO A 273 -21.01 -23.45 -0.84
C PRO A 273 -21.90 -23.20 0.39
N GLU A 274 -23.21 -23.34 0.21
CA GLU A 274 -24.17 -23.26 1.31
C GLU A 274 -23.89 -24.32 2.40
N VAL A 275 -24.10 -23.93 3.66
CA VAL A 275 -23.91 -24.79 4.84
C VAL A 275 -25.15 -24.78 5.75
N PRO A 276 -25.36 -25.82 6.57
CA PRO A 276 -26.37 -25.78 7.61
C PRO A 276 -26.21 -24.55 8.51
N GLY A 277 -27.32 -23.89 8.83
CA GLY A 277 -27.33 -22.63 9.61
C GLY A 277 -27.22 -21.36 8.77
N GLY A 278 -26.77 -21.45 7.51
CA GLY A 278 -26.74 -20.33 6.57
C GLY A 278 -25.67 -19.27 6.86
N VAL A 279 -24.80 -19.48 7.85
CA VAL A 279 -23.65 -18.61 8.14
C VAL A 279 -22.50 -18.97 7.22
N GLU A 280 -22.36 -18.22 6.13
CA GLU A 280 -21.30 -18.34 5.14
C GLU A 280 -20.56 -17.00 4.95
N PRO A 281 -19.29 -17.03 4.51
CA PRO A 281 -18.53 -15.81 4.29
C PRO A 281 -18.98 -15.11 2.99
N GLU A 282 -19.39 -13.85 3.11
CA GLU A 282 -19.67 -12.99 1.96
C GLU A 282 -18.35 -12.47 1.37
N LEU A 283 -17.85 -13.14 0.34
CA LEU A 283 -16.60 -12.79 -0.32
C LEU A 283 -16.85 -12.20 -1.71
N SER A 284 -16.32 -11.00 -1.95
CA SER A 284 -16.33 -10.38 -3.29
C SER A 284 -15.00 -9.69 -3.58
N LEU A 285 -14.60 -9.71 -4.85
CA LEU A 285 -13.50 -8.90 -5.36
C LEU A 285 -14.09 -7.57 -5.86
N GLY A 286 -13.89 -6.50 -5.10
CA GLY A 286 -14.34 -5.16 -5.45
C GLY A 286 -13.26 -4.37 -6.19
N TYR A 287 -13.63 -3.63 -7.22
CA TYR A 287 -12.82 -2.58 -7.83
C TYR A 287 -13.45 -1.22 -7.56
N ASN A 288 -12.65 -0.22 -7.23
CA ASN A 288 -13.07 1.17 -7.11
C ASN A 288 -11.99 2.10 -7.67
N SER A 289 -12.30 2.81 -8.76
CA SER A 289 -11.37 3.74 -9.40
C SER A 289 -10.92 4.89 -8.48
N GLN A 290 -11.78 5.33 -7.55
CA GLN A 290 -11.46 6.43 -6.63
C GLN A 290 -10.43 6.01 -5.57
N SER A 291 -10.30 4.72 -5.28
CA SER A 291 -9.21 4.23 -4.42
C SER A 291 -7.84 4.33 -5.10
N VAL A 292 -7.81 4.34 -6.44
CA VAL A 292 -6.60 4.61 -7.23
C VAL A 292 -6.32 6.11 -7.24
N ASP A 293 -7.35 6.94 -7.45
CA ASP A 293 -7.23 8.41 -7.41
C ASP A 293 -6.66 8.88 -6.07
N GLY A 294 -7.11 8.29 -4.97
CA GLY A 294 -6.65 8.55 -3.60
C GLY A 294 -5.20 8.21 -3.25
N ARG A 295 -4.41 7.64 -4.18
CA ARG A 295 -2.98 7.38 -3.98
C ARG A 295 -2.18 8.67 -4.15
N THR A 296 -1.42 9.04 -3.13
CA THR A 296 -0.70 10.32 -2.99
C THR A 296 0.70 10.11 -2.41
N ALA A 297 1.50 11.16 -2.25
CA ALA A 297 2.81 11.08 -1.60
C ALA A 297 2.74 10.67 -0.11
N ALA A 298 1.60 10.90 0.55
CA ALA A 298 1.39 10.61 1.98
C ALA A 298 0.73 9.24 2.25
N THR A 299 0.46 8.44 1.21
CA THR A 299 -0.19 7.14 1.36
C THR A 299 0.75 6.00 0.99
N ASN A 300 0.46 4.82 1.55
CA ASN A 300 1.08 3.61 1.06
C ASN A 300 0.57 3.32 -0.35
N ASN A 301 1.50 3.31 -1.30
CA ASN A 301 1.21 3.28 -2.72
C ASN A 301 1.49 1.93 -3.36
N GLN A 302 1.89 0.94 -2.56
CA GLN A 302 1.90 -0.45 -2.99
C GLN A 302 0.46 -0.95 -3.16
N ALA A 303 0.16 -1.56 -4.29
CA ALA A 303 -1.12 -2.26 -4.47
C ALA A 303 -1.25 -3.39 -3.43
N ASN A 304 -2.48 -3.72 -3.02
CA ASN A 304 -2.69 -4.89 -2.17
C ASN A 304 -2.37 -6.19 -2.94
N TRP A 305 -2.57 -7.33 -2.28
CA TRP A 305 -2.32 -8.65 -2.86
C TRP A 305 -3.23 -9.03 -4.05
N ILE A 306 -4.31 -8.30 -4.33
CA ILE A 306 -5.21 -8.54 -5.48
C ILE A 306 -4.83 -7.61 -6.65
N GLY A 307 -4.55 -6.35 -6.38
CA GLY A 307 -4.17 -5.39 -7.41
C GLY A 307 -4.53 -3.96 -7.08
N ASP A 308 -4.00 -3.03 -7.87
CA ASP A 308 -4.26 -1.60 -7.69
C ASP A 308 -5.73 -1.29 -7.99
N GLY A 309 -6.38 -0.60 -7.06
CA GLY A 309 -7.81 -0.31 -7.12
C GLY A 309 -8.74 -1.45 -6.73
N TRP A 310 -8.21 -2.64 -6.42
CA TRP A 310 -8.99 -3.80 -6.01
C TRP A 310 -9.04 -3.93 -4.48
N SER A 311 -10.04 -4.62 -3.95
CA SER A 311 -10.17 -5.00 -2.55
C SER A 311 -10.91 -6.33 -2.41
N MET A 312 -10.74 -6.95 -1.24
CA MET A 312 -11.57 -8.04 -0.74
C MET A 312 -11.59 -7.85 0.76
N GLU A 313 -12.76 -7.64 1.33
CA GLU A 313 -12.90 -7.13 2.70
C GLU A 313 -13.58 -8.18 3.58
N PRO A 314 -12.83 -9.14 4.16
CA PRO A 314 -13.37 -9.95 5.26
C PRO A 314 -13.61 -9.08 6.50
N GLY A 315 -12.96 -7.91 6.61
CA GLY A 315 -13.13 -6.93 7.67
C GLY A 315 -11.93 -6.82 8.61
N TYR A 316 -11.72 -5.62 9.16
CA TYR A 316 -10.68 -5.34 10.16
C TYR A 316 -11.03 -4.09 10.99
N ILE A 317 -10.41 -3.96 12.16
CA ILE A 317 -10.29 -2.70 12.89
C ILE A 317 -8.82 -2.29 12.86
N GLU A 318 -8.54 -1.02 12.58
CA GLU A 318 -7.18 -0.49 12.56
C GLU A 318 -7.04 0.74 13.45
N ARG A 319 -5.93 0.83 14.20
CA ARG A 319 -5.51 1.98 14.97
C ARG A 319 -4.34 2.66 14.27
N ARG A 320 -4.36 3.99 14.25
CA ARG A 320 -3.25 4.82 13.76
C ARG A 320 -2.39 5.29 14.92
N TYR A 321 -1.08 5.33 14.67
CA TYR A 321 -0.07 5.87 15.58
C TYR A 321 0.60 7.07 14.94
N THR A 322 1.18 7.94 15.77
CA THR A 322 1.95 9.11 15.30
C THR A 322 3.44 8.77 15.32
N SER A 323 4.26 9.49 14.54
CA SER A 323 5.71 9.42 14.77
C SER A 323 6.05 10.05 16.12
N CYS A 324 6.94 9.43 16.89
CA CYS A 324 7.49 10.01 18.12
C CYS A 324 8.22 11.33 17.88
N SER A 325 8.74 11.56 16.66
CA SER A 325 9.32 12.84 16.26
C SER A 325 8.31 13.99 16.25
N ASP A 326 7.02 13.68 16.05
CA ASP A 326 5.93 14.64 16.02
C ASP A 326 5.22 14.78 17.39
N ASP A 327 5.64 13.97 18.37
CA ASP A 327 5.05 13.93 19.72
C ASP A 327 6.08 14.21 20.83
N VAL A 328 6.93 15.21 20.64
CA VAL A 328 8.04 15.50 21.58
C VAL A 328 7.64 16.36 22.78
N LYS A 329 6.44 16.92 22.77
CA LYS A 329 6.03 17.89 23.80
C LYS A 329 5.70 17.16 25.11
N ASP A 330 6.29 17.63 26.21
CA ASP A 330 6.08 17.10 27.57
C ASP A 330 6.35 15.59 27.70
N GLY A 331 7.15 15.02 26.78
CA GLY A 331 7.49 13.60 26.75
C GLY A 331 8.81 13.26 27.46
N ASN A 332 9.01 11.98 27.74
CA ASN A 332 10.26 11.43 28.33
C ASN A 332 11.36 11.17 27.29
N GLY A 333 11.08 11.40 26.01
CA GLY A 333 12.03 11.39 24.89
C GLY A 333 12.30 12.80 24.38
N THR A 334 13.55 13.06 23.97
CA THR A 334 14.00 14.39 23.50
C THR A 334 14.49 14.42 22.06
N ASP A 335 14.42 13.28 21.36
CA ASP A 335 15.08 13.09 20.06
C ASP A 335 14.09 12.75 18.94
N LYS A 336 14.47 13.10 17.71
CA LYS A 336 13.77 12.74 16.48
C LYS A 336 13.93 11.23 16.22
N SER A 337 13.00 10.40 16.71
CA SER A 337 12.90 8.97 16.38
C SER A 337 11.82 8.68 15.35
N GLY A 338 12.09 7.72 14.45
CA GLY A 338 11.10 7.14 13.54
C GLY A 338 10.18 6.10 14.20
N ASP A 339 10.29 5.92 15.52
CA ASP A 339 9.38 5.10 16.32
C ASP A 339 7.93 5.59 16.25
N GLN A 340 6.99 4.66 16.47
CA GLN A 340 5.56 4.96 16.60
C GLN A 340 5.25 5.28 18.06
N CYS A 341 4.53 6.38 18.29
CA CYS A 341 4.08 6.83 19.59
C CYS A 341 2.55 6.74 19.69
N TRP A 342 2.09 6.42 20.89
CA TRP A 342 0.72 6.66 21.31
C TRP A 342 0.44 8.16 21.28
N LYS A 343 -0.82 8.53 21.07
CA LYS A 343 -1.24 9.94 21.12
C LYS A 343 -2.68 10.07 21.58
N SER A 344 -3.55 9.25 21.01
CA SER A 344 -4.97 9.23 21.37
C SER A 344 -5.58 7.86 21.08
N ASP A 345 -6.65 7.55 21.81
CA ASP A 345 -7.57 6.48 21.40
C ASP A 345 -8.15 6.84 20.03
N ASN A 346 -7.95 5.95 19.06
CA ASN A 346 -8.52 6.06 17.73
C ASN A 346 -8.66 4.65 17.13
N ALA A 347 -9.68 4.46 16.30
CA ALA A 347 -9.85 3.23 15.53
C ALA A 347 -10.75 3.48 14.31
N VAL A 348 -10.53 2.71 13.25
CA VAL A 348 -11.38 2.68 12.05
C VAL A 348 -11.82 1.24 11.82
N LEU A 349 -13.13 1.01 11.74
CA LEU A 349 -13.74 -0.27 11.40
C LEU A 349 -13.93 -0.34 9.88
N ASN A 350 -13.39 -1.39 9.26
CA ASN A 350 -13.80 -1.83 7.93
C ASN A 350 -14.61 -3.12 8.07
N LEU A 351 -15.88 -3.09 7.68
CA LEU A 351 -16.77 -4.25 7.70
C LEU A 351 -17.84 -4.07 6.61
N GLY A 352 -18.20 -5.14 5.90
CA GLY A 352 -19.21 -5.09 4.84
C GLY A 352 -18.84 -4.15 3.69
N GLY A 353 -17.54 -3.96 3.43
CA GLY A 353 -17.06 -3.03 2.39
C GLY A 353 -17.16 -1.54 2.75
N GLN A 354 -17.55 -1.20 3.98
CA GLN A 354 -17.64 0.18 4.46
C GLN A 354 -16.55 0.47 5.49
N SER A 355 -15.94 1.66 5.42
CA SER A 355 -15.00 2.17 6.42
C SER A 355 -15.68 3.21 7.29
N ASN A 356 -15.68 2.98 8.60
CA ASN A 356 -16.34 3.81 9.60
C ASN A 356 -15.36 4.21 10.70
N VAL A 357 -15.31 5.50 11.00
CA VAL A 357 -14.52 5.99 12.14
C VAL A 357 -15.21 5.59 13.44
N LEU A 358 -14.43 5.08 14.38
CA LEU A 358 -14.90 4.76 15.73
C LEU A 358 -14.62 5.94 16.66
N VAL A 359 -15.66 6.38 17.35
CA VAL A 359 -15.61 7.47 18.32
C VAL A 359 -15.80 6.88 19.71
N LYS A 360 -14.90 7.23 20.62
CA LYS A 360 -14.99 6.86 22.03
C LYS A 360 -15.70 7.97 22.81
N ASP A 361 -16.70 7.62 23.59
CA ASP A 361 -17.33 8.52 24.55
C ASP A 361 -16.42 8.68 25.77
N ASP A 362 -15.96 9.91 26.03
CA ASP A 362 -15.04 10.21 27.13
C ASP A 362 -15.67 10.02 28.53
N THR A 363 -17.01 10.02 28.63
CA THR A 363 -17.75 9.86 29.89
C THR A 363 -18.03 8.39 30.19
N SER A 364 -18.57 7.65 29.21
CA SER A 364 -18.93 6.24 29.40
C SER A 364 -17.76 5.28 29.11
N GLY A 365 -16.80 5.71 28.28
CA GLY A 365 -15.75 4.87 27.73
C GLY A 365 -16.20 3.95 26.60
N GLU A 366 -17.46 4.03 26.19
CA GLU A 366 -18.04 3.20 25.13
C GLU A 366 -17.59 3.67 23.74
N TRP A 367 -17.55 2.73 22.80
CA TRP A 367 -17.18 3.00 21.41
C TRP A 367 -18.42 2.94 20.51
N HIS A 368 -18.52 3.90 19.61
CA HIS A 368 -19.62 4.03 18.67
C HIS A 368 -19.10 4.26 17.25
N LEU A 369 -19.89 3.90 16.25
CA LEU A 369 -19.68 4.39 14.89
C LEU A 369 -19.99 5.88 14.87
N GLU A 370 -19.24 6.66 14.09
CA GLU A 370 -19.52 8.09 13.88
C GLU A 370 -20.96 8.34 13.38
N SER A 371 -21.48 7.44 12.53
CA SER A 371 -22.85 7.51 12.00
C SER A 371 -23.93 6.91 12.91
N ASP A 372 -23.53 6.20 13.98
CA ASP A 372 -24.37 5.49 14.94
C ASP A 372 -25.63 4.81 14.35
N ASP A 373 -25.43 3.62 13.75
CA ASP A 373 -26.51 2.82 13.15
C ASP A 373 -27.14 1.80 14.14
N GLY A 374 -26.83 1.90 15.43
CA GLY A 374 -27.24 0.93 16.45
C GLY A 374 -26.30 -0.27 16.62
N THR A 375 -25.21 -0.36 15.85
CA THR A 375 -24.12 -1.32 16.07
C THR A 375 -23.45 -1.07 17.41
N LYS A 376 -23.28 -2.13 18.22
CA LYS A 376 -22.59 -2.07 19.51
C LYS A 376 -21.13 -2.48 19.37
N ILE A 377 -20.22 -1.65 19.85
CA ILE A 377 -18.78 -1.90 19.75
C ILE A 377 -18.18 -2.01 21.14
N ALA A 378 -17.53 -3.13 21.41
CA ALA A 378 -16.84 -3.40 22.66
C ALA A 378 -15.35 -3.64 22.39
N LYS A 379 -14.51 -2.75 22.94
CA LYS A 379 -13.07 -2.96 23.10
C LYS A 379 -12.84 -3.81 24.35
N LEU A 380 -12.18 -4.94 24.22
CA LEU A 380 -11.97 -5.93 25.27
C LEU A 380 -10.48 -6.28 25.37
N SER A 381 -10.02 -6.83 26.49
CA SER A 381 -8.64 -7.30 26.66
C SER A 381 -8.58 -8.62 27.43
N SER A 382 -7.72 -9.53 26.98
CA SER A 382 -7.45 -10.80 27.64
C SER A 382 -6.16 -11.41 27.11
N THR A 383 -5.15 -11.53 27.96
CA THR A 383 -3.87 -12.15 27.58
C THR A 383 -4.00 -13.63 27.22
N ASP A 384 -5.08 -14.29 27.63
CA ASP A 384 -5.41 -15.66 27.22
C ASP A 384 -5.62 -15.79 25.71
N ARG A 385 -5.97 -14.70 25.01
CA ARG A 385 -6.07 -14.67 23.53
C ARG A 385 -4.74 -14.97 22.87
N GLY A 386 -3.61 -14.67 23.52
CA GLY A 386 -2.27 -14.93 22.98
C GLY A 386 -1.99 -14.24 21.64
N ASN A 387 -2.65 -13.11 21.35
CA ASN A 387 -2.62 -12.46 20.05
C ASN A 387 -1.38 -11.55 19.83
N GLY A 388 -0.48 -11.48 20.82
CA GLY A 388 0.80 -10.77 20.76
C GLY A 388 0.73 -9.28 21.13
N ASP A 389 -0.47 -8.74 21.32
CA ASP A 389 -0.67 -7.42 21.92
C ASP A 389 -0.33 -7.44 23.42
N ASN A 390 0.14 -6.31 23.98
CA ASN A 390 0.67 -6.23 25.34
C ASN A 390 -0.34 -6.60 26.43
N ASP A 391 -1.62 -6.28 26.25
CA ASP A 391 -2.69 -6.60 27.20
C ASP A 391 -3.74 -7.55 26.59
N GLY A 392 -3.51 -7.98 25.35
CA GLY A 392 -4.38 -8.89 24.63
C GLY A 392 -5.65 -8.19 24.16
N GLU A 393 -5.53 -6.95 23.71
CA GLU A 393 -6.64 -6.16 23.16
C GLU A 393 -7.30 -6.90 21.97
N TYR A 394 -8.62 -6.92 21.94
CA TYR A 394 -9.43 -7.43 20.85
C TYR A 394 -10.79 -6.72 20.83
N TRP A 395 -11.52 -6.84 19.72
CA TRP A 395 -12.78 -6.12 19.54
C TRP A 395 -13.93 -7.08 19.28
N ARG A 396 -15.12 -6.70 19.76
CA ARG A 396 -16.39 -7.32 19.40
C ARG A 396 -17.33 -6.25 18.87
N VAL A 397 -17.83 -6.46 17.66
CA VAL A 397 -18.85 -5.65 17.00
C VAL A 397 -20.13 -6.48 16.92
N THR A 398 -21.23 -5.96 17.46
CA THR A 398 -22.55 -6.60 17.37
C THR A 398 -23.46 -5.74 16.53
N THR A 399 -23.82 -6.24 15.35
CA THR A 399 -24.73 -5.58 14.41
C THR A 399 -26.19 -5.67 14.91
N PRO A 400 -27.11 -4.84 14.38
CA PRO A 400 -28.51 -4.81 14.84
C PRO A 400 -29.28 -6.13 14.68
N ASP A 401 -28.86 -7.00 13.78
CA ASP A 401 -29.38 -8.36 13.59
C ASP A 401 -28.95 -9.35 14.70
N GLY A 402 -28.04 -8.93 15.59
CA GLY A 402 -27.50 -9.72 16.69
C GLY A 402 -26.23 -10.52 16.34
N THR A 403 -25.75 -10.46 15.10
CA THR A 403 -24.52 -11.12 14.69
C THR A 403 -23.31 -10.49 15.39
N ARG A 404 -22.41 -11.33 15.90
CA ARG A 404 -21.21 -10.92 16.65
C ARG A 404 -19.98 -11.16 15.79
N TYR A 405 -19.29 -10.08 15.44
CA TYR A 405 -18.02 -10.10 14.73
C TYR A 405 -16.89 -9.83 15.72
N TYR A 406 -15.88 -10.67 15.72
CA TYR A 406 -14.71 -10.53 16.58
C TYR A 406 -13.46 -10.28 15.74
N PHE A 407 -12.65 -9.34 16.21
CA PHE A 407 -11.41 -8.94 15.57
C PHE A 407 -10.26 -9.13 16.54
N GLY A 408 -9.28 -9.94 16.15
CA GLY A 408 -8.11 -10.22 16.97
C GLY A 408 -8.35 -11.19 18.15
N TYR A 409 -9.39 -12.03 18.06
CA TYR A 409 -9.74 -12.99 19.10
C TYR A 409 -8.67 -14.10 19.25
N ASN A 410 -7.99 -14.45 18.16
CA ASN A 410 -6.83 -15.34 18.02
C ASN A 410 -7.02 -16.80 18.45
N ARG A 411 -7.26 -17.02 19.75
CA ARG A 411 -7.55 -18.34 20.33
C ARG A 411 -9.05 -18.48 20.50
N LEU A 412 -9.68 -19.17 19.55
CA LEU A 412 -11.13 -19.35 19.51
C LEU A 412 -11.64 -20.22 20.69
N PRO A 413 -12.96 -20.25 20.97
CA PRO A 413 -13.50 -21.09 22.03
C PRO A 413 -13.09 -22.57 21.90
N GLY A 414 -12.65 -23.17 23.00
CA GLY A 414 -12.15 -24.56 23.02
C GLY A 414 -10.69 -24.74 22.58
N TRP A 415 -9.94 -23.66 22.36
CA TRP A 415 -8.50 -23.74 22.05
C TRP A 415 -7.70 -24.38 23.20
N SER A 416 -6.68 -25.13 22.83
CA SER A 416 -5.65 -25.67 23.74
C SER A 416 -4.31 -25.75 23.03
N THR A 417 -3.22 -25.89 23.79
CA THR A 417 -1.85 -25.93 23.23
C THR A 417 -1.73 -26.94 22.09
N GLY A 418 -1.21 -26.47 20.95
CA GLY A 418 -1.05 -27.28 19.72
C GLY A 418 -2.21 -27.17 18.73
N LYS A 419 -3.32 -26.51 19.10
CA LYS A 419 -4.39 -26.12 18.16
C LYS A 419 -4.01 -24.86 17.39
N PRO A 420 -4.48 -24.70 16.14
CA PRO A 420 -4.17 -23.52 15.35
C PRO A 420 -4.80 -22.26 15.97
N GLU A 421 -4.02 -21.18 15.96
CA GLU A 421 -4.47 -19.82 16.25
C GLU A 421 -4.83 -19.12 14.94
N THR A 422 -5.72 -18.12 14.97
CA THR A 422 -6.12 -17.40 13.76
C THR A 422 -5.07 -16.41 13.25
N ASN A 423 -4.11 -15.99 14.08
CA ASN A 423 -3.07 -15.01 13.76
C ASN A 423 -3.61 -13.65 13.27
N SER A 424 -4.78 -13.26 13.76
CA SER A 424 -5.57 -12.14 13.24
C SER A 424 -5.12 -10.75 13.70
N THR A 425 -4.28 -10.66 14.72
CA THR A 425 -3.78 -9.37 15.25
C THR A 425 -2.39 -9.07 14.73
N TRP A 426 -2.15 -7.89 14.15
CA TRP A 426 -0.84 -7.43 13.69
C TRP A 426 -0.27 -6.38 14.66
N ASN A 427 0.93 -6.65 15.18
CA ASN A 427 1.54 -5.86 16.24
C ASN A 427 2.75 -5.06 15.78
N THR A 428 2.96 -3.90 16.37
CA THR A 428 4.17 -3.08 16.23
C THR A 428 4.61 -2.54 17.59
N PRO A 429 5.92 -2.30 17.81
CA PRO A 429 6.36 -1.50 18.95
C PRO A 429 5.74 -0.11 18.92
N VAL A 430 5.15 0.29 20.05
CA VAL A 430 4.57 1.62 20.26
C VAL A 430 5.07 2.16 21.59
N PHE A 431 5.53 3.40 21.58
CA PHE A 431 5.97 4.12 22.76
C PHE A 431 4.81 4.87 23.40
N GLY A 432 4.71 4.82 24.72
CA GLY A 432 3.94 5.80 25.48
C GLY A 432 4.91 6.79 26.08
N ASN A 433 5.19 7.90 25.42
CA ASN A 433 6.24 8.83 25.83
C ASN A 433 5.72 9.94 26.75
N GLN A 434 4.41 10.09 26.90
CA GLN A 434 3.80 10.97 27.89
C GLN A 434 3.21 10.21 29.08
N LYS A 435 3.19 10.88 30.24
CA LYS A 435 2.62 10.31 31.46
C LYS A 435 1.13 10.01 31.29
N GLY A 436 0.75 8.77 31.60
CA GLY A 436 -0.64 8.30 31.51
C GLY A 436 -0.95 7.55 30.22
N GLU A 437 -0.01 7.54 29.27
CA GLU A 437 -0.13 6.73 28.07
C GLU A 437 0.14 5.24 28.34
N PRO A 438 -0.48 4.35 27.55
CA PRO A 438 -0.15 2.93 27.60
C PRO A 438 1.36 2.70 27.43
N CYS A 439 1.91 1.86 28.29
CA CYS A 439 3.32 1.45 28.25
C CYS A 439 4.34 2.57 28.56
N HIS A 440 3.91 3.67 29.18
CA HIS A 440 4.84 4.69 29.68
C HIS A 440 5.75 4.18 30.82
N ALA A 441 7.04 4.52 30.74
CA ALA A 441 8.06 4.30 31.75
C ALA A 441 8.88 5.58 32.00
N ASP A 442 9.70 5.61 33.06
CA ASP A 442 10.52 6.80 33.36
C ASP A 442 11.61 7.06 32.30
N ALA A 443 12.20 6.00 31.75
CA ALA A 443 13.21 6.09 30.70
C ALA A 443 12.61 5.76 29.34
N TYR A 444 12.83 6.63 28.34
CA TYR A 444 12.29 6.47 26.98
C TYR A 444 12.53 5.07 26.40
N LYS A 445 13.74 4.52 26.55
CA LYS A 445 14.11 3.17 26.05
C LYS A 445 13.21 2.02 26.57
N ASP A 446 12.58 2.21 27.73
CA ASP A 446 11.70 1.24 28.39
C ASP A 446 10.21 1.59 28.19
N SER A 447 9.92 2.75 27.60
CA SER A 447 8.60 3.37 27.49
C SER A 447 7.80 2.85 26.29
N TRP A 448 7.87 1.54 26.02
CA TRP A 448 7.24 0.93 24.86
C TRP A 448 6.73 -0.49 25.15
N CYS A 449 5.81 -0.95 24.32
CA CYS A 449 5.36 -2.34 24.29
C CYS A 449 4.92 -2.73 22.88
N GLN A 450 4.65 -4.02 22.65
CA GLN A 450 3.99 -4.46 21.41
C GLN A 450 2.51 -4.13 21.50
N GLN A 451 2.02 -3.27 20.61
CA GLN A 451 0.60 -3.00 20.50
C GLN A 451 0.09 -3.37 19.12
N ALA A 452 -1.16 -3.80 19.07
CA ALA A 452 -1.84 -4.06 17.83
C ALA A 452 -2.12 -2.76 17.06
N TRP A 453 -1.67 -2.72 15.81
CA TRP A 453 -2.06 -1.66 14.87
C TRP A 453 -3.25 -2.09 14.02
N ARG A 454 -3.47 -3.41 13.80
CA ARG A 454 -4.66 -3.94 13.13
C ARG A 454 -5.15 -5.23 13.77
N TRP A 455 -6.46 -5.34 13.96
CA TRP A 455 -7.18 -6.55 14.32
C TRP A 455 -8.02 -6.97 13.11
N ASN A 456 -7.65 -8.05 12.42
CA ASN A 456 -8.43 -8.59 11.32
C ASN A 456 -9.62 -9.41 11.86
N LEU A 457 -10.72 -9.48 11.09
CA LEU A 457 -11.84 -10.34 11.42
C LEU A 457 -11.35 -11.78 11.53
N ASP A 458 -11.75 -12.47 12.59
CA ASP A 458 -11.31 -13.84 12.82
C ASP A 458 -12.35 -14.80 13.37
N TYR A 459 -13.46 -14.27 13.88
CA TYR A 459 -14.54 -15.11 14.37
C TYR A 459 -15.88 -14.40 14.25
N VAL A 460 -16.87 -15.08 13.70
CA VAL A 460 -18.24 -14.59 13.60
C VAL A 460 -19.17 -15.60 14.22
N VAL A 461 -20.13 -15.11 15.00
CA VAL A 461 -21.17 -15.94 15.64
C VAL A 461 -22.52 -15.27 15.50
N ASP A 462 -23.47 -15.96 14.89
CA ASP A 462 -24.84 -15.49 14.74
C ASP A 462 -25.66 -15.68 16.05
N PRO A 463 -26.94 -15.28 16.08
CA PRO A 463 -27.83 -15.51 17.22
C PRO A 463 -28.21 -16.99 17.47
N HIS A 464 -28.01 -17.88 16.49
CA HIS A 464 -28.29 -19.32 16.61
C HIS A 464 -27.06 -20.12 17.04
N ASP A 465 -25.94 -19.44 17.34
CA ASP A 465 -24.63 -20.00 17.67
C ASP A 465 -23.95 -20.79 16.53
N ASP A 466 -24.36 -20.52 15.30
CA ASP A 466 -23.62 -20.86 14.09
C ASP A 466 -22.41 -19.94 13.96
N ALA A 467 -21.30 -20.48 13.48
CA ALA A 467 -20.01 -19.80 13.52
C ALA A 467 -19.18 -20.00 12.25
N MET A 468 -18.30 -19.04 12.01
CA MET A 468 -17.20 -19.13 11.04
C MET A 468 -15.92 -18.50 11.60
N ALA A 469 -14.78 -19.00 11.15
CA ALA A 469 -13.46 -18.62 11.61
C ALA A 469 -12.55 -18.26 10.44
N TYR A 470 -11.82 -17.15 10.56
CA TYR A 470 -10.88 -16.68 9.54
C TYR A 470 -9.46 -16.81 10.06
N TYR A 471 -8.60 -17.47 9.30
CA TYR A 471 -7.21 -17.74 9.66
C TYR A 471 -6.27 -16.96 8.74
N TRP A 472 -5.23 -16.38 9.32
CA TRP A 472 -4.34 -15.44 8.67
C TRP A 472 -2.89 -15.92 8.70
N GLN A 473 -2.10 -15.45 7.74
CA GLN A 473 -0.64 -15.51 7.79
C GLN A 473 -0.10 -14.10 8.04
N LYS A 474 0.98 -14.03 8.82
CA LYS A 474 1.67 -12.77 9.13
C LYS A 474 2.93 -12.60 8.28
N GLU A 475 3.20 -11.37 7.87
CA GLU A 475 4.50 -10.96 7.36
C GLU A 475 5.22 -10.14 8.40
N THR A 476 6.35 -10.64 8.89
CA THR A 476 7.20 -9.92 9.84
C THR A 476 8.32 -9.14 9.16
N ASN A 477 8.85 -8.15 9.87
CA ASN A 477 10.08 -7.44 9.54
C ASN A 477 10.72 -6.93 10.83
N PHE A 478 11.96 -6.45 10.74
CA PHE A 478 12.66 -5.82 11.85
C PHE A 478 12.92 -4.34 11.53
N TYR A 479 13.06 -3.51 12.57
CA TYR A 479 13.53 -2.14 12.43
C TYR A 479 14.37 -1.75 13.66
N GLY A 480 15.22 -0.73 13.52
CA GLY A 480 16.07 -0.23 14.60
C GLY A 480 15.27 0.68 15.52
N ARG A 481 14.69 0.12 16.58
CA ARG A 481 13.90 0.88 17.57
C ARG A 481 14.79 1.71 18.47
N ASN A 482 14.29 2.86 18.95
CA ASN A 482 14.96 3.72 19.93
C ASN A 482 16.37 4.09 19.47
N VAL A 483 16.47 4.58 18.23
CA VAL A 483 17.75 5.01 17.69
C VAL A 483 18.24 6.23 18.46
N ASN A 484 19.48 6.17 18.92
CA ASN A 484 20.17 7.34 19.45
C ASN A 484 20.81 8.10 18.26
N PRO A 485 20.43 9.37 18.01
CA PRO A 485 20.86 10.08 16.81
C PRO A 485 22.37 10.34 16.76
N ASP A 486 22.99 10.58 17.91
CA ASP A 486 24.41 10.89 18.06
C ASP A 486 25.32 9.67 17.88
N THR A 487 24.81 8.50 18.24
CA THR A 487 25.59 7.25 18.28
C THR A 487 25.19 6.20 17.28
N GLY A 488 24.02 6.33 16.65
CA GLY A 488 23.47 5.35 15.71
C GLY A 488 23.00 4.04 16.35
N ALA A 489 23.20 3.89 17.66
CA ALA A 489 22.80 2.70 18.40
C ALA A 489 21.28 2.56 18.40
N SER A 490 20.79 1.37 18.08
CA SER A 490 19.36 1.05 18.06
C SER A 490 19.16 -0.44 18.36
N THR A 491 17.93 -0.83 18.66
CA THR A 491 17.59 -2.22 18.95
C THR A 491 16.75 -2.80 17.81
N GLY A 492 17.32 -3.74 17.05
CA GLY A 492 16.60 -4.51 16.05
C GLY A 492 15.39 -5.21 16.67
N THR A 493 14.18 -4.77 16.33
CA THR A 493 12.93 -5.21 16.96
C THR A 493 11.94 -5.70 15.91
N THR A 494 11.34 -6.87 16.16
CA THR A 494 10.32 -7.46 15.28
C THR A 494 8.99 -6.72 15.35
N TYR A 495 8.28 -6.69 14.23
CA TYR A 495 6.89 -6.26 14.11
C TYR A 495 6.21 -7.00 12.95
N ASP A 496 4.88 -6.99 12.95
CA ASP A 496 4.06 -7.47 11.86
C ASP A 496 3.87 -6.32 10.84
N ARG A 497 4.51 -6.41 9.68
CA ARG A 497 4.40 -5.41 8.60
C ARG A 497 3.15 -5.57 7.72
N GLY A 498 2.41 -6.65 7.93
CA GLY A 498 1.19 -7.00 7.19
C GLY A 498 0.91 -8.50 7.25
N GLY A 499 0.13 -9.00 6.29
CA GLY A 499 -0.28 -10.40 6.22
C GLY A 499 -1.36 -10.62 5.16
N TRP A 500 -1.90 -11.83 5.11
CA TRP A 500 -2.98 -12.19 4.18
C TRP A 500 -3.90 -13.26 4.80
N LEU A 501 -5.14 -13.31 4.30
CA LEU A 501 -6.11 -14.34 4.69
C LEU A 501 -5.66 -15.68 4.11
N ASP A 502 -5.50 -16.69 4.95
CA ASP A 502 -5.06 -18.05 4.58
C ASP A 502 -6.24 -18.92 4.19
N HIS A 503 -7.25 -18.96 5.06
CA HIS A 503 -8.50 -19.67 4.82
C HIS A 503 -9.62 -19.23 5.75
N VAL A 504 -10.85 -19.57 5.38
CA VAL A 504 -12.06 -19.45 6.19
C VAL A 504 -12.66 -20.83 6.39
N ASP A 505 -12.91 -21.19 7.63
CA ASP A 505 -13.63 -22.40 8.02
C ASP A 505 -15.05 -21.98 8.46
N TYR A 506 -16.10 -22.54 7.86
CA TYR A 506 -17.48 -22.13 8.11
C TYR A 506 -18.48 -23.29 8.10
N GLY A 507 -19.72 -23.02 8.55
CA GLY A 507 -20.65 -24.07 8.96
C GLY A 507 -20.18 -24.76 10.24
N LEU A 508 -19.59 -23.99 11.16
CA LEU A 508 -19.20 -24.42 12.50
C LEU A 508 -20.30 -24.09 13.51
N ARG A 509 -20.18 -24.64 14.72
CA ARG A 509 -20.89 -24.17 15.90
C ARG A 509 -19.91 -23.54 16.87
N SER A 510 -20.37 -22.50 17.57
CA SER A 510 -19.52 -21.69 18.45
C SER A 510 -18.86 -22.46 19.60
N ASP A 511 -19.44 -23.61 19.99
CA ASP A 511 -19.00 -24.50 21.06
C ASP A 511 -18.15 -25.69 20.57
N THR A 512 -17.98 -25.86 19.24
CA THR A 512 -17.29 -27.02 18.65
C THR A 512 -16.19 -26.68 17.64
N VAL A 513 -15.76 -25.41 17.59
CA VAL A 513 -14.74 -24.88 16.66
C VAL A 513 -13.52 -25.79 16.49
N TYR A 514 -12.99 -26.38 17.58
CA TYR A 514 -11.82 -27.28 17.52
C TYR A 514 -12.11 -28.77 17.70
N SER A 515 -13.38 -29.15 17.92
CA SER A 515 -13.81 -30.53 18.18
C SER A 515 -14.56 -31.17 17.00
N LYS A 516 -15.00 -30.36 16.03
CA LYS A 516 -15.62 -30.80 14.77
C LYS A 516 -14.92 -30.16 13.58
N LYS A 517 -15.02 -30.81 12.41
CA LYS A 517 -14.58 -30.22 11.13
C LYS A 517 -15.65 -29.23 10.68
N ALA A 518 -15.23 -28.15 10.04
CA ALA A 518 -16.12 -27.23 9.36
C ALA A 518 -16.90 -27.96 8.25
N ALA A 519 -18.14 -27.55 8.01
CA ALA A 519 -18.94 -28.12 6.92
C ALA A 519 -18.36 -27.72 5.56
N ALA A 520 -17.73 -26.56 5.47
CA ALA A 520 -17.08 -26.07 4.27
C ALA A 520 -15.89 -25.15 4.57
N LYS A 521 -15.07 -24.92 3.55
CA LYS A 521 -13.82 -24.16 3.63
C LYS A 521 -13.58 -23.34 2.38
N VAL A 522 -13.10 -22.11 2.56
CA VAL A 522 -12.50 -21.28 1.50
C VAL A 522 -11.00 -21.17 1.76
N ALA A 523 -10.14 -21.44 0.78
CA ALA A 523 -8.68 -21.34 0.90
C ALA A 523 -8.09 -20.36 -0.12
N PHE A 524 -7.07 -19.62 0.30
CA PHE A 524 -6.41 -18.58 -0.50
C PHE A 524 -4.96 -18.97 -0.76
N THR A 525 -4.61 -19.15 -2.04
CA THR A 525 -3.23 -19.45 -2.46
C THR A 525 -2.54 -18.17 -2.88
N THR A 526 -1.32 -17.95 -2.39
CA THR A 526 -0.52 -16.78 -2.75
C THR A 526 0.76 -17.14 -3.52
N SER A 527 1.35 -16.15 -4.18
CA SER A 527 2.68 -16.23 -4.77
C SER A 527 3.45 -14.94 -4.54
N GLU A 528 4.76 -14.97 -4.73
CA GLU A 528 5.61 -13.78 -4.63
C GLU A 528 5.34 -12.78 -5.78
N ARG A 529 5.57 -11.49 -5.52
CA ARG A 529 5.41 -10.36 -6.47
C ARG A 529 6.58 -10.16 -7.45
N CYS A 530 7.67 -10.90 -7.30
CA CYS A 530 8.83 -10.83 -8.19
C CYS A 530 8.53 -11.31 -9.62
N LEU A 531 9.36 -10.86 -10.56
CA LEU A 531 9.29 -11.21 -11.98
C LEU A 531 9.93 -12.58 -12.29
N SER A 532 11.06 -12.87 -11.65
CA SER A 532 11.83 -14.11 -11.78
C SER A 532 12.64 -14.36 -10.50
N ASP A 533 13.18 -15.57 -10.36
CA ASP A 533 14.10 -15.96 -9.26
C ASP A 533 13.53 -15.68 -7.86
N CYS A 534 12.23 -15.94 -7.72
CA CYS A 534 11.42 -15.58 -6.56
C CYS A 534 11.76 -16.27 -5.25
N GLY A 535 12.66 -17.26 -5.28
CA GLY A 535 13.15 -17.92 -4.06
C GLY A 535 14.19 -17.09 -3.29
N THR A 536 14.70 -16.00 -3.88
CA THR A 536 15.78 -15.21 -3.30
C THR A 536 15.35 -13.77 -3.06
N PHE A 537 15.47 -13.31 -1.81
CA PHE A 537 15.15 -11.95 -1.39
C PHE A 537 16.40 -11.30 -0.77
N ASP A 538 17.27 -10.77 -1.64
CA ASP A 538 18.52 -10.13 -1.28
C ASP A 538 18.81 -8.88 -2.13
N SER A 539 19.86 -8.13 -1.79
CA SER A 539 20.28 -6.90 -2.47
C SER A 539 20.66 -7.12 -3.94
N ALA A 540 21.14 -8.32 -4.31
CA ALA A 540 21.52 -8.60 -5.69
C ALA A 540 20.30 -8.83 -6.61
N HIS A 541 19.21 -9.31 -6.03
CA HIS A 541 17.96 -9.61 -6.73
C HIS A 541 16.87 -8.55 -6.51
N ALA A 542 17.13 -7.49 -5.75
CA ALA A 542 16.16 -6.44 -5.42
C ALA A 542 15.43 -5.85 -6.66
N LYS A 543 16.14 -5.63 -7.78
CA LYS A 543 15.58 -5.15 -9.06
C LYS A 543 14.49 -6.07 -9.67
N ASN A 544 14.42 -7.34 -9.25
CA ASN A 544 13.40 -8.30 -9.73
C ASN A 544 12.05 -8.10 -9.05
N TRP A 545 11.97 -7.22 -8.05
CA TRP A 545 10.78 -6.92 -7.29
C TRP A 545 10.25 -5.54 -7.70
N PRO A 546 9.19 -5.45 -8.52
CA PRO A 546 8.80 -4.17 -9.10
C PRO A 546 8.31 -3.15 -8.07
N ASP A 547 7.57 -3.61 -7.07
CA ASP A 547 6.86 -2.78 -6.09
C ASP A 547 7.07 -3.22 -4.63
N VAL A 548 8.12 -3.99 -4.34
CA VAL A 548 8.50 -4.39 -2.97
C VAL A 548 9.80 -3.67 -2.57
N PRO A 549 9.81 -2.88 -1.48
CA PRO A 549 10.96 -2.06 -1.09
C PRO A 549 12.02 -2.89 -0.35
N PHE A 550 12.88 -3.61 -1.07
CA PHE A 550 13.93 -4.42 -0.46
C PHE A 550 14.85 -3.60 0.46
N ASP A 551 15.10 -2.33 0.14
CA ASP A 551 15.90 -1.43 0.97
C ASP A 551 15.30 -1.19 2.38
N ARG A 552 14.02 -1.49 2.60
CA ARG A 552 13.32 -1.43 3.91
C ARG A 552 13.23 -2.77 4.63
N TYR A 553 13.74 -3.84 4.02
CA TYR A 553 13.85 -5.13 4.69
C TYR A 553 15.00 -5.13 5.70
N CYS A 554 14.74 -5.65 6.89
CA CYS A 554 15.75 -5.99 7.88
C CYS A 554 15.50 -7.39 8.41
N LYS A 555 16.54 -8.23 8.45
CA LYS A 555 16.42 -9.61 8.93
C LYS A 555 16.62 -9.71 10.44
N SER A 556 16.15 -10.80 11.02
CA SER A 556 16.37 -11.10 12.44
C SER A 556 17.88 -11.12 12.77
N GLY A 557 18.24 -10.49 13.89
CA GLY A 557 19.62 -10.39 14.36
C GLY A 557 20.45 -9.24 13.75
N GLU A 558 19.88 -8.43 12.86
CA GLU A 558 20.50 -7.18 12.42
C GLU A 558 20.09 -6.00 13.31
N GLU A 559 20.98 -5.00 13.45
CA GLU A 559 20.67 -3.72 14.11
C GLU A 559 19.76 -2.81 13.28
N CYS A 560 19.46 -3.19 12.03
CA CYS A 560 18.57 -2.45 11.13
C CYS A 560 18.98 -0.98 10.90
N LYS A 561 20.26 -0.74 10.65
CA LYS A 561 20.76 0.61 10.35
C LYS A 561 20.07 1.24 9.16
N ASP A 562 19.88 2.55 9.26
CA ASP A 562 19.12 3.38 8.31
C ASP A 562 17.67 2.90 8.08
N ARG A 563 17.14 2.09 9.00
CA ARG A 563 15.76 1.54 9.03
C ARG A 563 15.17 1.74 10.43
N TYR A 564 15.03 3.00 10.83
CA TYR A 564 14.65 3.40 12.20
C TYR A 564 13.15 3.66 12.38
N SER A 565 12.32 3.15 11.48
CA SER A 565 10.86 3.18 11.59
C SER A 565 10.27 1.87 11.05
N PRO A 566 9.09 1.45 11.54
CA PRO A 566 8.30 0.44 10.86
C PRO A 566 8.01 0.82 9.40
N SER A 567 7.84 -0.20 8.55
CA SER A 567 7.42 -0.04 7.17
C SER A 567 6.44 -1.16 6.80
N PHE A 568 5.35 -0.82 6.12
CA PHE A 568 4.24 -1.72 5.83
C PHE A 568 4.20 -2.02 4.33
N TRP A 569 4.29 -3.29 3.97
CA TRP A 569 4.29 -3.76 2.59
C TRP A 569 4.16 -5.27 2.58
N THR A 570 3.66 -5.83 1.47
CA THR A 570 3.52 -7.27 1.27
C THR A 570 4.37 -7.73 0.09
N ARG A 571 4.87 -8.97 0.18
CA ARG A 571 5.47 -9.66 -0.98
C ARG A 571 4.50 -10.56 -1.71
N LYS A 572 3.29 -10.73 -1.19
CA LYS A 572 2.32 -11.70 -1.69
C LYS A 572 1.33 -11.06 -2.66
N ARG A 573 0.95 -11.87 -3.66
CA ARG A 573 -0.24 -11.68 -4.48
C ARG A 573 -1.13 -12.92 -4.38
N LEU A 574 -2.44 -12.74 -4.36
CA LEU A 574 -3.43 -13.81 -4.42
C LEU A 574 -3.42 -14.44 -5.80
N THR A 575 -3.29 -15.75 -5.94
CA THR A 575 -3.28 -16.41 -7.27
C THR A 575 -4.42 -17.40 -7.43
N LYS A 576 -5.00 -17.88 -6.31
CA LYS A 576 -6.11 -18.81 -6.35
C LYS A 576 -7.01 -18.67 -5.14
N ILE A 577 -8.32 -18.78 -5.35
CA ILE A 577 -9.32 -19.01 -4.31
C ILE A 577 -9.92 -20.40 -4.58
N ASP A 578 -10.06 -21.22 -3.54
CA ASP A 578 -10.63 -22.57 -3.62
C ASP A 578 -11.76 -22.72 -2.61
N THR A 579 -12.92 -23.22 -3.04
CA THR A 579 -14.01 -23.61 -2.14
C THR A 579 -14.12 -25.12 -2.05
N SER A 580 -14.47 -25.63 -0.87
CA SER A 580 -14.63 -27.06 -0.65
C SER A 580 -15.67 -27.36 0.43
N VAL A 581 -16.34 -28.51 0.31
CA VAL A 581 -17.33 -29.00 1.27
C VAL A 581 -16.87 -30.32 1.87
N LEU A 582 -17.23 -30.57 3.12
CA LEU A 582 -16.93 -31.82 3.80
C LEU A 582 -17.87 -32.93 3.32
N VAL A 583 -17.31 -34.00 2.74
CA VAL A 583 -18.04 -35.20 2.36
C VAL A 583 -17.46 -36.40 3.10
N GLY A 584 -18.21 -36.94 4.05
CA GLY A 584 -17.71 -37.91 5.02
C GLY A 584 -16.61 -37.27 5.87
N ASP A 585 -15.37 -37.69 5.66
CA ASP A 585 -14.20 -37.20 6.40
C ASP A 585 -13.22 -36.36 5.58
N ALA A 586 -13.50 -36.11 4.30
CA ALA A 586 -12.61 -35.41 3.40
C ALA A 586 -13.29 -34.19 2.76
N TYR A 587 -12.54 -33.10 2.64
CA TYR A 587 -12.99 -31.94 1.86
C TYR A 587 -12.94 -32.26 0.36
N LYS A 588 -14.03 -31.98 -0.34
CA LYS A 588 -14.17 -32.13 -1.78
C LYS A 588 -14.26 -30.74 -2.42
N PRO A 589 -13.51 -30.45 -3.49
CA PRO A 589 -13.53 -29.16 -4.16
C PRO A 589 -14.90 -28.87 -4.78
N VAL A 590 -15.32 -27.61 -4.76
CA VAL A 590 -16.57 -27.14 -5.39
C VAL A 590 -16.27 -26.22 -6.56
N ASP A 591 -15.65 -25.08 -6.28
CA ASP A 591 -15.23 -24.11 -7.28
C ASP A 591 -13.79 -23.64 -7.00
N SER A 592 -13.11 -23.19 -8.04
CA SER A 592 -11.85 -22.48 -7.91
C SER A 592 -11.78 -21.28 -8.84
N TRP A 593 -11.11 -20.22 -8.38
CA TRP A 593 -10.86 -19.00 -9.15
C TRP A 593 -9.37 -18.78 -9.28
N ALA A 594 -8.86 -18.81 -10.50
CA ALA A 594 -7.47 -18.47 -10.80
C ALA A 594 -7.35 -16.97 -11.14
N LEU A 595 -6.45 -16.27 -10.46
CA LEU A 595 -6.20 -14.85 -10.67
C LEU A 595 -4.84 -14.64 -11.35
N ALA A 596 -4.83 -13.92 -12.48
CA ALA A 596 -3.62 -13.60 -13.22
C ALA A 596 -3.24 -12.13 -13.04
N HIS A 597 -1.96 -11.89 -12.76
CA HIS A 597 -1.46 -10.55 -12.47
C HIS A 597 -0.36 -10.12 -13.44
N GLN A 598 -0.22 -8.81 -13.59
CA GLN A 598 0.85 -8.18 -14.37
C GLN A 598 1.41 -6.96 -13.63
N PHE A 599 2.58 -6.51 -14.06
CA PHE A 599 3.16 -5.24 -13.66
C PHE A 599 3.33 -4.37 -14.91
N PRO A 600 2.27 -3.71 -15.42
CA PRO A 600 2.37 -2.87 -16.60
C PRO A 600 3.14 -1.59 -16.27
N SER A 601 4.15 -1.25 -17.07
CA SER A 601 4.94 -0.02 -16.92
C SER A 601 4.06 1.21 -17.07
N THR A 602 4.23 2.18 -16.17
CA THR A 602 3.55 3.47 -16.15
C THR A 602 4.20 4.52 -17.07
N GLY A 603 5.40 4.26 -17.59
CA GLY A 603 6.06 5.13 -18.57
C GLY A 603 6.54 6.49 -18.06
N ASP A 604 6.16 6.90 -16.84
CA ASP A 604 6.62 8.12 -16.14
C ASP A 604 7.91 7.88 -15.32
N GLY A 605 8.43 6.65 -15.35
CA GLY A 605 9.65 6.27 -14.64
C GLY A 605 9.44 5.87 -13.18
N SER A 606 8.19 5.79 -12.72
CA SER A 606 7.80 5.14 -11.46
C SER A 606 7.84 3.61 -11.56
N SER A 607 7.85 2.96 -10.41
CA SER A 607 7.62 1.52 -10.29
C SER A 607 6.18 1.17 -10.66
N PRO A 608 5.96 0.08 -11.40
CA PRO A 608 4.60 -0.36 -11.74
C PRO A 608 3.90 -0.95 -10.51
N ALA A 609 2.61 -0.66 -10.35
CA ALA A 609 1.76 -1.34 -9.37
C ALA A 609 1.25 -2.69 -9.90
N LEU A 610 0.91 -3.60 -8.99
CA LEU A 610 0.30 -4.89 -9.33
C LEU A 610 -1.06 -4.66 -10.01
N TRP A 611 -1.25 -5.23 -11.18
CA TRP A 611 -2.49 -5.17 -11.96
C TRP A 611 -3.16 -6.54 -12.02
N LEU A 612 -4.43 -6.64 -11.63
CA LEU A 612 -5.25 -7.82 -11.87
C LEU A 612 -5.66 -7.86 -13.34
N ALA A 613 -5.11 -8.81 -14.09
CA ALA A 613 -5.37 -8.94 -15.52
C ALA A 613 -6.59 -9.81 -15.84
N SER A 614 -6.84 -10.86 -15.04
CA SER A 614 -7.98 -11.74 -15.25
C SER A 614 -8.37 -12.55 -14.02
N ILE A 615 -9.64 -12.95 -13.97
CA ILE A 615 -10.19 -13.98 -13.08
C ILE A 615 -10.71 -15.13 -13.95
N GLN A 616 -10.52 -16.38 -13.53
CA GLN A 616 -11.05 -17.55 -14.23
C GLN A 616 -11.63 -18.56 -13.25
N ARG A 617 -12.95 -18.80 -13.34
CA ARG A 617 -13.65 -19.80 -12.54
C ARG A 617 -13.57 -21.20 -13.16
N THR A 618 -13.42 -22.22 -12.33
CA THR A 618 -13.56 -23.63 -12.68
C THR A 618 -14.45 -24.33 -11.64
N GLY A 619 -15.53 -24.95 -12.10
CA GLY A 619 -16.38 -25.79 -11.26
C GLY A 619 -15.93 -27.25 -11.26
N HIS A 620 -16.03 -27.91 -10.10
CA HIS A 620 -15.47 -29.26 -9.83
C HIS A 620 -16.51 -30.32 -9.43
N THR A 621 -17.79 -29.94 -9.29
CA THR A 621 -18.85 -30.82 -8.75
C THR A 621 -19.54 -31.73 -9.78
N GLY A 622 -19.26 -31.53 -11.08
CA GLY A 622 -19.85 -32.30 -12.17
C GLY A 622 -19.17 -33.66 -12.44
N THR A 623 -19.42 -34.24 -13.61
CA THR A 623 -18.71 -35.46 -14.08
C THR A 623 -17.25 -35.19 -14.50
N GLY A 624 -16.77 -33.96 -14.31
CA GLY A 624 -15.44 -33.47 -14.63
C GLY A 624 -15.38 -31.95 -14.40
N ASP A 625 -14.17 -31.40 -14.47
CA ASP A 625 -13.95 -29.96 -14.29
C ASP A 625 -14.50 -29.15 -15.48
N VAL A 626 -15.16 -28.04 -15.19
CA VAL A 626 -15.68 -27.10 -16.20
C VAL A 626 -15.07 -25.73 -15.97
N THR A 627 -14.15 -25.33 -16.85
CA THR A 627 -13.49 -24.02 -16.81
C THR A 627 -14.25 -23.01 -17.66
N LEU A 628 -14.65 -21.89 -17.05
CA LEU A 628 -15.32 -20.78 -17.74
C LEU A 628 -14.33 -19.90 -18.51
N PRO A 629 -14.79 -19.13 -19.50
CA PRO A 629 -14.00 -18.05 -20.10
C PRO A 629 -13.50 -17.06 -19.05
N LYS A 630 -12.35 -16.45 -19.30
CA LYS A 630 -11.76 -15.49 -18.37
C LYS A 630 -12.53 -14.17 -18.36
N VAL A 631 -12.85 -13.67 -17.17
CA VAL A 631 -13.10 -12.24 -16.99
C VAL A 631 -11.77 -11.51 -17.13
N THR A 632 -11.69 -10.47 -17.96
CA THR A 632 -10.43 -9.74 -18.22
C THR A 632 -10.59 -8.24 -18.05
N PHE A 633 -9.56 -7.60 -17.52
CA PHE A 633 -9.56 -6.17 -17.21
C PHE A 633 -8.57 -5.43 -18.11
N LYS A 634 -9.06 -4.41 -18.81
CA LYS A 634 -8.25 -3.53 -19.65
C LYS A 634 -8.03 -2.20 -18.94
N GLY A 635 -6.81 -1.70 -18.99
CA GLY A 635 -6.41 -0.50 -18.25
C GLY A 635 -6.03 0.67 -19.16
N GLN A 636 -6.29 1.89 -18.68
CA GLN A 636 -5.82 3.15 -19.25
C GLN A 636 -5.06 3.95 -18.19
N GLN A 637 -4.05 4.70 -18.61
CA GLN A 637 -3.20 5.49 -17.74
C GLN A 637 -3.83 6.87 -17.49
N LEU A 638 -3.91 7.26 -16.22
CA LEU A 638 -4.25 8.63 -15.82
C LEU A 638 -3.25 9.09 -14.75
N ALA A 639 -2.88 10.37 -14.77
CA ALA A 639 -2.00 10.96 -13.75
C ALA A 639 -2.82 11.28 -12.50
N ASN A 640 -2.40 10.79 -11.33
CA ASN A 640 -3.06 11.18 -10.09
C ASN A 640 -2.73 12.62 -9.72
N ARG A 641 -1.53 13.09 -10.02
CA ARG A 641 -1.06 14.40 -9.58
C ARG A 641 -1.26 15.47 -10.64
N VAL A 642 -1.60 16.68 -10.19
CA VAL A 642 -1.57 17.90 -11.02
C VAL A 642 -0.11 18.36 -11.14
N GLU A 643 0.60 17.83 -12.13
CA GLU A 643 2.01 18.15 -12.39
C GLU A 643 2.22 19.67 -12.45
N GLY A 644 3.16 20.22 -11.66
CA GLY A 644 3.48 21.64 -11.60
C GLY A 644 2.66 22.47 -10.60
N ALA A 645 1.74 21.86 -9.84
CA ALA A 645 0.89 22.55 -8.86
C ALA A 645 1.37 22.44 -7.40
N THR A 646 2.62 22.05 -7.15
CA THR A 646 3.25 21.99 -5.82
C THR A 646 3.78 23.32 -5.34
N THR A 647 3.70 23.57 -4.04
CA THR A 647 4.42 24.69 -3.39
C THR A 647 5.90 24.39 -3.13
N GLY A 648 6.35 23.15 -3.39
CA GLY A 648 7.60 22.58 -2.85
C GLY A 648 8.90 22.73 -3.63
N GLY A 649 8.98 23.55 -4.68
CA GLY A 649 10.25 23.84 -5.36
C GLY A 649 10.12 24.09 -6.86
N ARG A 650 11.08 24.82 -7.43
CA ARG A 650 11.22 25.03 -8.88
C ARG A 650 12.58 24.51 -9.36
N PRO A 651 12.64 23.62 -10.38
CA PRO A 651 11.51 22.94 -11.03
C PRO A 651 10.80 21.97 -10.08
N ASP A 652 9.59 21.56 -10.43
CA ASP A 652 8.77 20.64 -9.65
C ASP A 652 9.43 19.24 -9.58
N PRO A 653 9.88 18.78 -8.40
CA PRO A 653 10.64 17.54 -8.28
C PRO A 653 9.76 16.27 -8.21
N VAL A 654 8.44 16.43 -8.20
CA VAL A 654 7.47 15.38 -7.84
C VAL A 654 6.91 14.73 -9.11
N PRO A 655 6.92 13.38 -9.24
CA PRO A 655 6.43 12.72 -10.45
C PRO A 655 4.91 12.84 -10.60
N PRO A 656 4.35 12.72 -11.83
CA PRO A 656 2.90 12.81 -12.07
C PRO A 656 2.05 11.70 -11.41
N LEU A 657 2.71 10.65 -10.90
CA LEU A 657 2.08 9.52 -10.23
C LEU A 657 1.04 8.84 -11.13
N VAL A 658 1.49 8.38 -12.31
CA VAL A 658 0.61 7.75 -13.30
C VAL A 658 0.16 6.37 -12.82
N ARG A 659 -1.15 6.13 -12.79
CA ARG A 659 -1.76 4.84 -12.42
C ARG A 659 -2.75 4.35 -13.45
N TYR A 660 -2.92 3.03 -13.53
CA TYR A 660 -3.90 2.41 -14.41
C TYR A 660 -5.29 2.41 -13.78
N ARG A 661 -6.32 2.78 -14.56
CA ARG A 661 -7.73 2.58 -14.22
C ARG A 661 -8.34 1.54 -15.14
N VAL A 662 -9.24 0.71 -14.62
CA VAL A 662 -10.05 -0.21 -15.44
C VAL A 662 -10.97 0.64 -16.31
N TYR A 663 -10.80 0.58 -17.63
CA TYR A 663 -11.73 1.21 -18.58
C TYR A 663 -12.61 0.19 -19.29
N ALA A 664 -12.28 -1.10 -19.24
CA ALA A 664 -13.16 -2.13 -19.76
C ALA A 664 -13.01 -3.47 -19.03
N VAL A 665 -14.13 -4.17 -18.89
CA VAL A 665 -14.25 -5.52 -18.35
C VAL A 665 -14.87 -6.40 -19.42
N ASN A 666 -14.18 -7.44 -19.87
CA ASN A 666 -14.83 -8.50 -20.64
C ASN A 666 -15.33 -9.56 -19.67
N THR A 667 -16.61 -9.91 -19.74
CA THR A 667 -17.27 -10.85 -18.83
C THR A 667 -17.08 -12.29 -19.30
N GLU A 668 -17.34 -13.24 -18.41
CA GLU A 668 -17.34 -14.67 -18.72
C GLU A 668 -18.45 -15.08 -19.70
N SER A 669 -19.54 -14.30 -19.78
CA SER A 669 -20.63 -14.47 -20.74
C SER A 669 -20.31 -13.97 -22.16
N GLY A 670 -19.17 -13.30 -22.36
CA GLY A 670 -18.75 -12.77 -23.65
C GLY A 670 -19.10 -11.31 -23.93
N SER A 671 -19.72 -10.60 -22.97
CA SER A 671 -20.01 -9.16 -23.07
C SER A 671 -18.79 -8.31 -22.71
N THR A 672 -18.79 -7.04 -23.11
CA THR A 672 -17.83 -6.03 -22.65
C THR A 672 -18.55 -4.86 -22.01
N LEU A 673 -18.18 -4.56 -20.76
CA LEU A 673 -18.47 -3.30 -20.10
C LEU A 673 -17.32 -2.33 -20.38
N GLY A 674 -17.61 -1.12 -20.83
CA GLY A 674 -16.65 -0.04 -21.05
C GLY A 674 -16.99 1.21 -20.25
N VAL A 675 -15.96 1.93 -19.82
CA VAL A 675 -16.02 3.05 -18.89
C VAL A 675 -15.21 4.20 -19.46
N THR A 676 -15.84 5.37 -19.57
CA THR A 676 -15.17 6.60 -19.99
C THR A 676 -15.03 7.53 -18.80
N TYR A 677 -13.79 7.93 -18.50
CA TYR A 677 -13.48 8.84 -17.40
C TYR A 677 -13.39 10.29 -17.91
N SER A 678 -13.60 11.25 -17.02
CA SER A 678 -13.46 12.66 -17.33
C SER A 678 -12.02 13.03 -17.70
N ALA A 679 -11.84 14.08 -18.51
CA ALA A 679 -10.55 14.71 -18.65
C ALA A 679 -10.10 15.39 -17.34
N PRO A 680 -8.79 15.62 -17.14
CA PRO A 680 -8.27 16.44 -16.04
C PRO A 680 -8.94 17.81 -15.98
N ASP A 681 -9.43 18.20 -14.80
CA ASP A 681 -10.09 19.49 -14.58
C ASP A 681 -9.07 20.60 -14.23
N CYS A 682 -8.17 20.28 -13.32
CA CYS A 682 -7.22 21.19 -12.69
C CYS A 682 -5.89 21.26 -13.47
N LYS A 683 -5.21 22.41 -13.49
CA LYS A 683 -3.84 22.57 -14.06
C LYS A 683 -3.01 23.58 -13.27
N PRO A 684 -1.66 23.58 -13.37
CA PRO A 684 -0.81 24.56 -12.69
C PRO A 684 -1.27 26.00 -12.86
N GLY A 685 -1.36 26.74 -11.76
CA GLY A 685 -1.84 28.12 -11.74
C GLY A 685 -3.37 28.29 -11.81
N ASP A 686 -4.13 27.20 -11.89
CA ASP A 686 -5.60 27.18 -11.99
C ASP A 686 -6.21 26.19 -10.96
N MET A 687 -5.77 26.30 -9.70
CA MET A 687 -6.26 25.48 -8.58
C MET A 687 -7.37 26.23 -7.81
N PRO A 688 -8.38 25.52 -7.30
CA PRO A 688 -9.33 26.12 -6.38
C PRO A 688 -8.66 26.39 -5.03
N LYS A 689 -9.34 27.12 -4.14
CA LYS A 689 -8.91 27.22 -2.75
C LYS A 689 -9.30 25.94 -1.99
N PRO A 690 -8.42 25.36 -1.16
CA PRO A 690 -8.71 24.14 -0.39
C PRO A 690 -10.06 24.16 0.33
N GLU A 691 -10.36 25.24 1.03
CA GLU A 691 -11.53 25.40 1.90
C GLU A 691 -12.86 25.62 1.16
N SER A 692 -12.85 25.86 -0.15
CA SER A 692 -14.05 26.13 -0.96
C SER A 692 -14.02 25.37 -2.29
N ASN A 693 -13.35 24.21 -2.28
CA ASN A 693 -13.10 23.43 -3.47
C ASN A 693 -14.37 22.78 -4.02
N THR A 694 -14.70 23.11 -5.28
CA THR A 694 -15.83 22.57 -6.04
C THR A 694 -15.39 21.90 -7.35
N ARG A 695 -14.09 21.62 -7.48
CA ARG A 695 -13.46 21.07 -8.69
C ARG A 695 -13.06 19.61 -8.51
N ARG A 696 -12.74 18.93 -9.61
CA ARG A 696 -12.29 17.53 -9.62
C ARG A 696 -10.78 17.38 -9.39
N CYS A 697 -10.29 18.09 -8.38
CA CYS A 697 -8.96 17.89 -7.81
C CYS A 697 -9.02 18.19 -6.32
N TYR A 698 -8.08 17.69 -5.52
CA TYR A 698 -8.06 17.88 -4.07
C TYR A 698 -6.64 18.15 -3.56
N PRO A 699 -6.51 18.95 -2.49
CA PRO A 699 -5.22 19.29 -1.90
C PRO A 699 -4.71 18.17 -0.98
N VAL A 700 -3.40 17.96 -0.97
CA VAL A 700 -2.70 17.07 -0.05
C VAL A 700 -1.50 17.81 0.52
N ILE A 701 -1.37 17.77 1.85
CA ILE A 701 -0.22 18.34 2.55
C ILE A 701 0.73 17.19 2.91
N TRP A 702 1.99 17.30 2.52
CA TRP A 702 3.01 16.28 2.79
C TRP A 702 4.41 16.88 2.94
N SER A 703 5.31 16.11 3.55
CA SER A 703 6.71 16.51 3.76
C SER A 703 7.66 15.46 3.17
N PRO A 704 8.73 15.86 2.46
CA PRO A 704 9.78 14.96 2.04
C PRO A 704 10.50 14.30 3.23
N PRO A 705 11.18 13.17 3.00
CA PRO A 705 11.74 12.34 4.07
C PRO A 705 12.83 12.99 4.93
N ASP A 706 13.35 14.13 4.48
CA ASP A 706 14.47 14.88 5.09
C ASP A 706 14.03 16.14 5.82
N SER A 707 12.74 16.40 5.90
CA SER A 707 12.20 17.53 6.68
C SER A 707 11.98 17.04 8.12
N PRO A 708 12.42 17.76 9.17
CA PRO A 708 12.24 19.19 9.30
C PRO A 708 13.51 19.94 9.73
N GLY A 709 14.04 20.78 8.84
CA GLY A 709 14.76 21.98 9.29
C GLY A 709 13.79 22.88 10.05
N ALA A 710 14.29 23.67 11.01
CA ALA A 710 13.45 24.48 11.92
C ALA A 710 12.53 25.52 11.23
N GLU A 711 12.68 25.73 9.93
CA GLU A 711 11.94 26.70 9.11
C GLU A 711 11.23 26.05 7.90
N TYR A 712 11.09 24.71 7.87
CA TYR A 712 10.49 24.01 6.73
C TYR A 712 8.95 24.06 6.76
N GLU A 713 8.34 24.52 5.66
CA GLU A 713 6.89 24.45 5.42
C GLU A 713 6.54 23.19 4.61
N PRO A 714 5.55 22.37 5.04
CA PRO A 714 5.04 21.25 4.27
C PRO A 714 4.61 21.64 2.85
N TYR A 715 4.77 20.72 1.91
CA TYR A 715 4.30 20.91 0.54
C TYR A 715 2.78 20.78 0.49
N LEU A 716 2.14 21.79 -0.09
CA LEU A 716 0.77 21.70 -0.58
C LEU A 716 0.86 21.24 -2.04
N ASP A 717 0.27 20.08 -2.32
CA ASP A 717 0.19 19.46 -3.63
C ASP A 717 -1.27 19.21 -4.01
N TRP A 718 -1.53 18.99 -5.29
CA TRP A 718 -2.87 18.80 -5.83
C TRP A 718 -2.96 17.52 -6.64
N PHE A 719 -4.05 16.80 -6.45
CA PHE A 719 -4.32 15.51 -7.08
C PHE A 719 -5.66 15.55 -7.80
N HIS A 720 -5.75 14.88 -8.94
CA HIS A 720 -6.96 14.72 -9.74
C HIS A 720 -7.90 13.69 -9.10
N SER A 721 -9.20 13.94 -9.18
CA SER A 721 -10.24 12.91 -9.07
C SER A 721 -10.90 12.76 -10.43
N TYR A 722 -11.03 11.53 -10.91
CA TYR A 722 -11.58 11.23 -12.23
C TYR A 722 -12.96 10.61 -12.07
N VAL A 723 -13.98 11.30 -12.60
CA VAL A 723 -15.35 10.79 -12.57
C VAL A 723 -15.67 10.03 -13.84
N VAL A 724 -16.52 9.02 -13.74
CA VAL A 724 -17.12 8.32 -14.88
C VAL A 724 -18.12 9.25 -15.56
N THR A 725 -17.93 9.45 -16.86
CA THR A 725 -18.80 10.27 -17.70
C THR A 725 -19.70 9.42 -18.59
N GLN A 726 -19.35 8.16 -18.82
CA GLN A 726 -20.13 7.21 -19.60
C GLN A 726 -19.81 5.77 -19.20
N ILE A 727 -20.84 4.93 -19.16
CA ILE A 727 -20.76 3.47 -19.12
C ILE A 727 -21.41 2.94 -20.40
N LEU A 728 -20.76 1.98 -21.06
CA LEU A 728 -21.27 1.29 -22.24
C LEU A 728 -21.24 -0.21 -21.98
N GLU A 729 -22.34 -0.90 -22.26
CA GLU A 729 -22.37 -2.36 -22.31
C GLU A 729 -22.55 -2.81 -23.75
N SER A 730 -21.73 -3.76 -24.19
CA SER A 730 -21.75 -4.30 -25.55
C SER A 730 -21.78 -5.81 -25.50
N ASP A 731 -22.72 -6.40 -26.23
CA ASP A 731 -22.66 -7.81 -26.60
C ASP A 731 -21.68 -7.95 -27.77
N ASN A 732 -20.59 -8.71 -27.56
CA ASN A 732 -19.58 -8.93 -28.61
C ASN A 732 -19.99 -10.00 -29.62
N THR A 733 -21.13 -10.67 -29.41
CA THR A 733 -21.65 -11.76 -30.23
C THR A 733 -22.82 -11.34 -31.14
N GLY A 734 -23.25 -10.06 -31.08
CA GLY A 734 -24.41 -9.55 -31.81
C GLY A 734 -24.43 -9.92 -33.30
N GLY A 735 -25.25 -10.91 -33.66
CA GLY A 735 -25.46 -11.41 -35.03
C GLY A 735 -25.00 -12.85 -35.32
N ALA A 736 -24.51 -13.62 -34.34
CA ALA A 736 -24.27 -15.07 -34.53
C ALA A 736 -25.59 -15.83 -34.74
N PRO A 737 -25.69 -16.76 -35.71
CA PRO A 737 -26.92 -17.51 -36.00
C PRO A 737 -27.36 -18.46 -34.89
#